data_AF-A0A950CWF1-F1
#
_entry.id   AF-A0A950CWF1-F1
#
_cell.length_a   1.000
_cell.length_b   1.000
_cell.length_c   1.000
_cell.angle_alpha   90.00
_cell.angle_beta   90.00
_cell.angle_gamma   90.00
#
_symmetry.space_group_name_H-M   'P 1'
#
loop_
_entity.id
_entity.type
_entity.pdbx_description
1 polymer ?
#
loop_
_entity_poly.entity_id
_entity_poly.type
_entity_poly.pdbx_seq_one_letter_code
_entity_poly.pdbx_strand_id
1 'polypeptide(L)'
;MNTDKETARLQEARTAQTPWRKWGPYLSERQWGTVREDYSPDGNAWDYFTHDQARSRAYHWGEDGLAGISDDKQLLCFAIALWNGRDPIIKERLFGLTNSESNHGEDVKEYYWYLDSTPTHSYMKYLYKYPQKAFPYADLVRTSKSRTRSEMEYELLDTGIFDGDKYFDVFVEYAKHTPEDILIQIEVANRGPEAATLELLPTLWFRNTWTWWREAAKPVLKQVPGRLGASVIAASRPELGDRFLYFDGDAKLLFTENETNNQRLFGTPNASRYVKDAINNFIITGRQEVVNPEHTGTKVAVHYHLTVEPGKTATVKLRLTDKAPQAMGEPFGYQFDEIVQARRQEADEFYKAITPERVTEDAARVMRQALAGMLWSKQYFGFDLDKWLEEHGVDPLKPNAPSMRNSEWFHMVNEHVISMPDKWEYPWYAAWDLAFHTIALSVVDLDFAKEQLDLMLQEFFLHPTGQIPAYEWNFSDVNPPVHAWATLFLYCTEQAVRGEGDLEFLKRSFAKLMLNFSWWVNRKDRFGKNVFEGGFLGLDNIGVFDRSAALPTGGHLEQADGTAWVSLFCQNMLEIAVELASYDSYFEDMAIKFAGHFLWIARAMNQTGPGGMWDEEDGFYYDVLRFPDGSATRLKVRSMVGLLPLGATSVIEPWQRARVPRVNAVLAERLQRMPELLQSIHPTGAGH
;
A
#
# COMPACT_ATOMS: atom_id res chain seq x y z
N MET A 1 22.79 1.93 26.80
CA MET A 1 22.53 3.15 26.02
C MET A 1 21.10 3.56 26.32
N ASN A 2 20.81 4.85 26.52
CA ASN A 2 19.42 5.30 26.62
C ASN A 2 18.79 5.08 25.24
N THR A 3 17.92 4.08 25.12
CA THR A 3 17.09 3.88 23.94
C THR A 3 16.20 5.11 23.77
N ASP A 4 16.13 5.66 22.56
CA ASP A 4 15.23 6.79 22.27
C ASP A 4 13.76 6.40 22.52
N LYS A 5 12.90 7.40 22.69
CA LYS A 5 11.50 7.17 23.09
C LYS A 5 10.69 6.41 22.04
N GLU A 6 10.98 6.59 20.76
CA GLU A 6 10.24 5.91 19.70
C GLU A 6 10.62 4.44 19.63
N THR A 7 11.92 4.12 19.73
CA THR A 7 12.39 2.73 19.84
C THR A 7 11.82 2.05 21.08
N ALA A 8 11.64 2.77 22.20
CA ALA A 8 10.96 2.23 23.38
C ALA A 8 9.49 1.88 23.09
N ARG A 9 8.75 2.71 22.34
CA ARG A 9 7.36 2.39 21.93
C ARG A 9 7.27 1.21 20.99
N LEU A 10 8.23 1.05 20.07
CA LEU A 10 8.32 -0.14 19.22
C LEU A 10 8.51 -1.40 20.08
N GLN A 11 9.37 -1.32 21.09
CA GLN A 11 9.56 -2.41 22.03
C GLN A 11 8.29 -2.69 22.84
N GLU A 12 7.58 -1.66 23.33
CA GLU A 12 6.28 -1.82 24.00
C GLU A 12 5.22 -2.46 23.10
N ALA A 13 5.15 -2.05 21.82
CA ALA A 13 4.25 -2.65 20.85
C ALA A 13 4.57 -4.14 20.62
N ARG A 14 5.86 -4.49 20.58
CA ARG A 14 6.32 -5.87 20.40
C ARG A 14 6.10 -6.75 21.63
N THR A 15 6.55 -6.32 22.81
CA THR A 15 6.61 -7.19 24.00
C THR A 15 5.43 -7.03 24.94
N ALA A 16 4.92 -5.80 25.10
CA ALA A 16 3.78 -5.51 25.95
C ALA A 16 2.46 -5.48 25.17
N GLN A 17 2.51 -5.66 23.84
CA GLN A 17 1.35 -5.57 22.93
C GLN A 17 0.57 -4.26 23.11
N THR A 18 1.28 -3.18 23.46
CA THR A 18 0.66 -1.86 23.59
C THR A 18 0.22 -1.40 22.19
N PRO A 19 -1.04 -1.00 21.98
CA PRO A 19 -1.62 -0.86 20.64
C PRO A 19 -1.24 0.46 19.96
N TRP A 20 0.03 0.86 20.01
CA TRP A 20 0.52 2.11 19.42
C TRP A 20 0.16 2.25 17.93
N ARG A 21 0.17 1.13 17.18
CA ARG A 21 -0.19 1.09 15.75
C ARG A 21 -1.69 1.02 15.49
N LYS A 22 -2.55 1.03 16.52
CA LYS A 22 -4.01 0.97 16.31
C LYS A 22 -4.51 2.15 15.48
N TRP A 23 -3.98 3.35 15.72
CA TRP A 23 -4.34 4.53 14.94
C TRP A 23 -3.18 4.90 14.02
N GLY A 24 -3.49 5.19 12.75
CA GLY A 24 -2.47 5.54 11.77
C GLY A 24 -3.08 6.10 10.51
N PRO A 25 -2.25 6.40 9.50
CA PRO A 25 -2.69 7.02 8.26
C PRO A 25 -3.35 5.98 7.33
N TYR A 26 -4.33 5.22 7.81
CA TYR A 26 -4.82 4.02 7.11
C TYR A 26 -5.97 4.29 6.11
N LEU A 27 -6.41 5.54 5.99
CA LEU A 27 -7.33 5.99 4.93
C LEU A 27 -6.59 6.04 3.60
N SER A 28 -7.23 5.57 2.52
CA SER A 28 -6.69 5.78 1.17
C SER A 28 -6.73 7.27 0.80
N GLU A 29 -5.88 7.71 -0.13
CA GLU A 29 -6.07 9.01 -0.78
C GLU A 29 -7.10 8.92 -1.93
N ARG A 30 -7.36 7.70 -2.41
CA ARG A 30 -8.40 7.37 -3.39
C ARG A 30 -9.01 5.99 -3.13
N GLN A 31 -10.31 5.94 -2.84
CA GLN A 31 -11.07 4.68 -2.75
C GLN A 31 -11.96 4.46 -3.98
N TRP A 32 -12.37 5.54 -4.66
CA TRP A 32 -13.13 5.48 -5.91
C TRP A 32 -12.30 4.89 -7.06
N GLY A 33 -12.97 4.31 -8.06
CA GLY A 33 -12.32 3.70 -9.23
C GLY A 33 -11.59 2.38 -8.95
N THR A 34 -11.73 1.78 -7.76
CA THR A 34 -11.06 0.53 -7.39
C THR A 34 -11.86 -0.70 -7.76
N VAL A 35 -11.18 -1.83 -7.96
CA VAL A 35 -11.82 -3.11 -8.32
C VAL A 35 -12.78 -3.60 -7.26
N ARG A 36 -12.43 -3.49 -5.97
CA ARG A 36 -13.33 -3.87 -4.88
C ARG A 36 -14.62 -3.05 -4.86
N GLU A 37 -14.59 -1.78 -5.30
CA GLU A 37 -15.78 -0.92 -5.38
C GLU A 37 -16.53 -1.04 -6.73
N ASP A 38 -16.07 -1.92 -7.63
CA ASP A 38 -16.66 -2.17 -8.94
C ASP A 38 -17.85 -3.13 -8.84
N TYR A 39 -19.01 -2.67 -9.31
CA TYR A 39 -20.21 -3.48 -9.51
C TYR A 39 -20.82 -3.19 -10.88
N SER A 40 -19.98 -2.79 -11.84
CA SER A 40 -20.38 -2.63 -13.23
C SER A 40 -20.61 -3.97 -13.91
N PRO A 41 -21.50 -4.05 -14.92
CA PRO A 41 -21.70 -5.27 -15.69
C PRO A 41 -20.50 -5.69 -16.56
N ASP A 42 -19.59 -4.77 -16.87
CA ASP A 42 -18.46 -4.95 -17.80
C ASP A 42 -17.08 -4.93 -17.12
N GLY A 43 -17.03 -4.72 -15.80
CA GLY A 43 -15.78 -4.70 -15.02
C GLY A 43 -14.97 -3.40 -15.16
N ASN A 44 -15.60 -2.33 -15.64
CA ASN A 44 -15.00 -1.00 -15.75
C ASN A 44 -15.10 -0.23 -14.43
N ALA A 45 -14.22 -0.60 -13.48
CA ALA A 45 -14.13 0.03 -12.17
C ALA A 45 -13.98 1.57 -12.22
N TRP A 46 -13.19 2.06 -13.19
CA TRP A 46 -12.87 3.49 -13.34
C TRP A 46 -14.11 4.36 -13.58
N ASP A 47 -14.95 3.95 -14.52
CA ASP A 47 -16.14 4.72 -14.89
C ASP A 47 -17.36 4.38 -14.02
N TYR A 48 -17.31 3.27 -13.27
CA TYR A 48 -18.42 2.83 -12.42
C TYR A 48 -18.59 3.66 -11.15
N PHE A 49 -17.52 3.83 -10.37
CA PHE A 49 -17.52 4.61 -9.13
C PHE A 49 -16.52 5.75 -9.27
N THR A 50 -16.96 6.85 -9.88
CA THR A 50 -16.10 7.99 -10.21
C THR A 50 -15.84 8.91 -9.02
N HIS A 51 -14.84 9.79 -9.15
CA HIS A 51 -14.59 10.89 -8.22
C HIS A 51 -15.83 11.77 -7.98
N ASP A 52 -16.68 12.00 -8.98
CA ASP A 52 -17.92 12.78 -8.77
C ASP A 52 -18.88 12.05 -7.81
N GLN A 53 -19.03 10.74 -7.96
CA GLN A 53 -19.89 9.95 -7.08
C GLN A 53 -19.33 9.85 -5.65
N ALA A 54 -18.00 9.87 -5.47
CA ALA A 54 -17.30 9.70 -4.19
C ALA A 54 -17.87 10.51 -3.02
N ARG A 55 -18.27 11.78 -3.27
CA ARG A 55 -18.84 12.65 -2.23
C ARG A 55 -20.25 12.26 -1.81
N SER A 56 -20.98 11.57 -2.67
CA SER A 56 -22.40 11.27 -2.52
C SER A 56 -22.68 9.78 -2.31
N ARG A 57 -21.73 8.89 -2.58
CA ARG A 57 -21.86 7.43 -2.50
C ARG A 57 -20.99 6.89 -1.37
N ALA A 58 -21.57 6.09 -0.48
CA ALA A 58 -20.81 5.39 0.55
C ALA A 58 -20.01 4.24 -0.08
N TYR A 59 -18.80 4.03 0.42
CA TYR A 59 -17.94 2.92 0.03
C TYR A 59 -18.37 1.66 0.78
N HIS A 60 -18.04 0.50 0.22
CA HIS A 60 -18.29 -0.79 0.87
C HIS A 60 -17.05 -1.28 1.61
N TRP A 61 -15.92 -1.28 0.92
CA TRP A 61 -14.73 -2.03 1.34
C TRP A 61 -13.70 -1.19 2.09
N GLY A 62 -13.76 0.14 1.95
CA GLY A 62 -12.86 1.06 2.63
C GLY A 62 -13.39 2.49 2.72
N GLU A 63 -12.52 3.46 2.94
CA GLU A 63 -12.79 4.89 2.96
C GLU A 63 -11.54 5.65 2.47
N ASP A 64 -11.76 6.84 1.93
CA ASP A 64 -10.71 7.80 1.58
C ASP A 64 -10.84 9.12 2.36
N GLY A 65 -9.75 9.88 2.42
CA GLY A 65 -9.79 11.21 3.03
C GLY A 65 -8.44 11.94 3.00
N LEU A 66 -8.49 13.25 2.78
CA LEU A 66 -7.32 14.11 2.71
C LEU A 66 -6.57 14.20 4.05
N ALA A 67 -5.29 13.84 4.03
CA ALA A 67 -4.42 13.80 5.21
C ALA A 67 -5.01 12.99 6.38
N GLY A 68 -5.76 11.93 6.06
CA GLY A 68 -6.62 11.25 7.02
C GLY A 68 -5.93 10.17 7.87
N ILE A 69 -6.54 9.89 9.03
CA ILE A 69 -6.21 8.77 9.92
C ILE A 69 -7.45 7.92 10.20
N SER A 70 -7.24 6.67 10.58
CA SER A 70 -8.29 5.81 11.14
C SER A 70 -7.71 4.84 12.16
N ASP A 71 -8.59 4.11 12.84
CA ASP A 71 -8.17 2.87 13.50
C ASP A 71 -7.77 1.81 12.46
N ASP A 72 -7.11 0.75 12.91
CA ASP A 72 -6.52 -0.34 12.11
C ASP A 72 -7.56 -1.24 11.44
N LYS A 73 -8.84 -1.09 11.79
CA LYS A 73 -9.98 -1.69 11.10
C LYS A 73 -10.82 -0.67 10.32
N GLN A 74 -10.35 0.57 10.26
CA GLN A 74 -10.99 1.70 9.56
C GLN A 74 -12.47 1.81 9.93
N LEU A 75 -12.80 1.63 11.21
CA LEU A 75 -14.16 1.74 11.71
C LEU A 75 -14.51 3.21 11.93
N LEU A 76 -13.62 3.97 12.56
CA LEU A 76 -13.73 5.40 12.81
C LEU A 76 -12.60 6.14 12.09
N CYS A 77 -12.99 7.08 11.25
CA CYS A 77 -12.13 7.80 10.32
C CYS A 77 -12.14 9.29 10.68
N PHE A 78 -10.97 9.93 10.54
CA PHE A 78 -10.81 11.37 10.66
C PHE A 78 -9.98 11.90 9.50
N ALA A 79 -10.41 13.00 8.88
CA ALA A 79 -9.66 13.70 7.84
C ALA A 79 -10.04 15.18 7.81
N ILE A 80 -9.27 15.99 7.07
CA ILE A 80 -9.66 17.37 6.82
C ILE A 80 -10.48 17.48 5.54
N ALA A 81 -11.35 18.47 5.49
CA ALA A 81 -12.02 18.90 4.28
C ALA A 81 -11.95 20.43 4.18
N LEU A 82 -11.82 20.95 2.95
CA LEU A 82 -11.49 22.36 2.70
C LEU A 82 -12.44 22.95 1.65
N TRP A 83 -12.77 24.24 1.79
CA TRP A 83 -13.45 24.99 0.74
C TRP A 83 -12.97 26.44 0.70
N ASN A 84 -12.42 26.85 -0.44
CA ASN A 84 -11.88 28.20 -0.68
C ASN A 84 -12.96 29.26 -0.99
N GLY A 85 -14.24 28.93 -0.83
CA GLY A 85 -15.37 29.80 -1.20
C GLY A 85 -15.69 29.84 -2.69
N ARG A 86 -14.95 29.11 -3.53
CA ARG A 86 -15.05 29.17 -5.00
C ARG A 86 -15.20 27.81 -5.67
N ASP A 87 -14.68 26.75 -5.07
CA ASP A 87 -14.73 25.41 -5.63
C ASP A 87 -16.19 24.91 -5.77
N PRO A 88 -16.49 24.13 -6.82
CA PRO A 88 -17.83 23.57 -7.03
C PRO A 88 -18.17 22.43 -6.05
N ILE A 89 -17.18 21.91 -5.34
CA ILE A 89 -17.27 20.83 -4.34
C ILE A 89 -16.31 21.13 -3.18
N ILE A 90 -16.58 20.54 -2.02
CA ILE A 90 -15.62 20.55 -0.92
C ILE A 90 -14.44 19.63 -1.29
N LYS A 91 -13.22 20.10 -1.02
CA LYS A 91 -11.99 19.32 -1.15
C LYS A 91 -11.83 18.42 0.08
N GLU A 92 -12.41 17.24 0.02
CA GLU A 92 -12.33 16.20 1.08
C GLU A 92 -11.43 15.00 0.68
N ARG A 93 -10.96 14.96 -0.57
CA ARG A 93 -10.07 13.93 -1.14
C ARG A 93 -9.28 14.48 -2.32
N LEU A 94 -8.17 13.84 -2.66
CA LEU A 94 -7.36 14.21 -3.81
C LEU A 94 -8.09 13.92 -5.13
N PHE A 95 -7.94 14.84 -6.08
CA PHE A 95 -8.44 14.67 -7.45
C PHE A 95 -7.33 14.17 -8.39
N GLY A 96 -7.73 13.41 -9.40
CA GLY A 96 -6.86 13.06 -10.51
C GLY A 96 -7.65 12.38 -11.61
N LEU A 97 -6.94 11.95 -12.63
CA LEU A 97 -7.49 11.44 -13.88
C LEU A 97 -7.46 9.91 -13.89
N THR A 98 -8.46 9.30 -14.53
CA THR A 98 -8.42 7.86 -14.85
C THR A 98 -7.60 7.59 -16.12
N ASN A 99 -7.35 6.30 -16.38
CA ASN A 99 -6.72 5.82 -17.62
C ASN A 99 -7.35 6.37 -18.91
N SER A 100 -8.65 6.66 -18.92
CA SER A 100 -9.36 7.16 -20.12
C SER A 100 -9.39 8.69 -20.23
N GLU A 101 -8.94 9.39 -19.18
CA GLU A 101 -8.93 10.84 -19.06
C GLU A 101 -7.54 11.47 -19.26
N SER A 102 -6.47 10.72 -19.00
CA SER A 102 -5.09 11.15 -19.21
C SER A 102 -4.47 10.56 -20.48
N ASN A 103 -3.37 11.15 -20.93
CA ASN A 103 -2.55 10.64 -22.03
C ASN A 103 -1.56 9.53 -21.60
N HIS A 104 -1.23 9.41 -20.30
CA HIS A 104 -0.27 8.42 -19.77
C HIS A 104 -0.80 7.58 -18.59
N GLY A 105 -2.12 7.46 -18.41
CA GLY A 105 -2.72 6.62 -17.37
C GLY A 105 -3.28 7.38 -16.18
N GLU A 106 -3.37 6.75 -15.01
CA GLU A 106 -3.80 7.43 -13.79
C GLU A 106 -2.85 8.57 -13.42
N ASP A 107 -3.41 9.70 -12.99
CA ASP A 107 -2.60 10.91 -12.82
C ASP A 107 -3.20 11.84 -11.77
N VAL A 108 -2.56 11.92 -10.60
CA VAL A 108 -3.01 12.78 -9.50
C VAL A 108 -2.73 14.25 -9.83
N LYS A 109 -3.78 15.09 -9.77
CA LYS A 109 -3.67 16.51 -10.13
C LYS A 109 -3.64 17.41 -8.91
N GLU A 110 -2.88 17.01 -7.90
CA GLU A 110 -2.82 17.67 -6.59
C GLU A 110 -1.36 17.74 -6.11
N TYR A 111 -1.08 18.70 -5.21
CA TYR A 111 0.25 18.84 -4.62
C TYR A 111 0.21 18.66 -3.11
N TYR A 112 0.83 17.57 -2.65
CA TYR A 112 0.89 17.18 -1.26
C TYR A 112 2.21 16.48 -0.94
N TRP A 113 2.57 16.48 0.34
CA TRP A 113 3.80 15.87 0.83
C TRP A 113 3.59 15.19 2.17
N TYR A 114 4.07 13.96 2.26
CA TYR A 114 4.37 13.29 3.52
C TYR A 114 5.66 13.91 4.06
N LEU A 115 5.56 14.77 5.06
CA LEU A 115 6.70 15.50 5.60
C LEU A 115 7.41 14.71 6.70
N ASP A 116 6.65 13.96 7.50
CA ASP A 116 7.19 13.21 8.62
C ASP A 116 6.24 12.11 9.10
N SER A 117 6.80 11.05 9.68
CA SER A 117 6.07 9.98 10.34
C SER A 117 7.02 9.12 11.16
N THR A 118 6.64 8.74 12.38
CA THR A 118 7.36 7.70 13.15
C THR A 118 6.70 6.33 12.95
N PRO A 119 7.41 5.21 13.12
CA PRO A 119 6.88 3.88 12.82
C PRO A 119 5.68 3.46 13.68
N THR A 120 5.57 3.99 14.91
CA THR A 120 4.37 3.83 15.74
C THR A 120 3.26 4.86 15.46
N HIS A 121 3.49 5.74 14.48
CA HIS A 121 2.65 6.89 14.16
C HIS A 121 2.40 7.78 15.39
N SER A 122 3.37 7.83 16.31
CA SER A 122 3.35 8.69 17.49
C SER A 122 3.52 10.16 17.12
N TYR A 123 4.17 10.43 16.00
CA TYR A 123 4.23 11.72 15.32
C TYR A 123 4.00 11.53 13.82
N MET A 124 3.20 12.40 13.20
CA MET A 124 3.04 12.47 11.75
C MET A 124 2.83 13.91 11.30
N LYS A 125 3.33 14.26 10.11
CA LYS A 125 3.16 15.58 9.50
C LYS A 125 2.90 15.46 7.99
N TYR A 126 1.84 16.12 7.55
CA TYR A 126 1.39 16.20 6.16
C TYR A 126 1.33 17.68 5.71
N LEU A 127 1.59 17.94 4.43
CA LEU A 127 1.35 19.24 3.80
C LEU A 127 0.47 19.07 2.56
N TYR A 128 -0.61 19.84 2.47
CA TYR A 128 -1.41 20.03 1.26
C TYR A 128 -1.30 21.47 0.76
N LYS A 129 -1.14 21.67 -0.55
CA LYS A 129 -1.21 23.00 -1.18
C LYS A 129 -2.60 23.22 -1.78
N TYR A 130 -3.40 24.06 -1.13
CA TYR A 130 -4.77 24.32 -1.56
C TYR A 130 -4.91 25.69 -2.26
N PRO A 131 -5.31 25.73 -3.54
CA PRO A 131 -5.45 26.97 -4.30
C PRO A 131 -6.57 27.90 -3.77
N GLN A 132 -6.34 29.21 -3.84
CA GLN A 132 -7.37 30.23 -3.50
C GLN A 132 -8.36 30.51 -4.63
N LYS A 133 -8.00 30.13 -5.87
CA LYS A 133 -8.89 30.18 -7.04
C LYS A 133 -9.69 28.87 -7.14
N ALA A 134 -10.81 28.91 -7.86
CA ALA A 134 -11.60 27.71 -8.15
C ALA A 134 -10.73 26.66 -8.87
N PHE A 135 -10.77 25.44 -8.35
CA PHE A 135 -9.98 24.32 -8.85
C PHE A 135 -10.42 23.91 -10.28
N PRO A 136 -9.50 23.76 -11.25
CA PRO A 136 -9.78 23.67 -12.69
C PRO A 136 -10.08 22.24 -13.16
N TYR A 137 -10.99 21.53 -12.47
CA TYR A 137 -11.32 20.11 -12.76
C TYR A 137 -11.60 19.85 -14.25
N ALA A 138 -12.48 20.65 -14.85
CA ALA A 138 -12.90 20.46 -16.23
C ALA A 138 -11.80 20.78 -17.26
N ASP A 139 -10.89 21.70 -16.94
CA ASP A 139 -9.78 22.03 -17.82
C ASP A 139 -8.72 20.93 -17.82
N LEU A 140 -8.38 20.40 -16.64
CA LEU A 140 -7.46 19.27 -16.48
C LEU A 140 -7.92 18.06 -17.29
N VAL A 141 -9.19 17.66 -17.14
CA VAL A 141 -9.76 16.52 -17.88
C VAL A 141 -9.77 16.77 -19.39
N ARG A 142 -10.31 17.92 -19.83
CA ARG A 142 -10.47 18.22 -21.26
C ARG A 142 -9.12 18.30 -21.97
N THR A 143 -8.15 19.00 -21.37
CA THR A 143 -6.85 19.24 -21.99
C THR A 143 -6.04 17.95 -22.02
N SER A 144 -5.98 17.19 -20.93
CA SER A 144 -5.24 15.91 -20.88
C SER A 144 -5.80 14.89 -21.87
N LYS A 145 -7.12 14.77 -21.97
CA LYS A 145 -7.79 13.89 -22.94
C LYS A 145 -7.51 14.25 -24.40
N SER A 146 -7.18 15.51 -24.68
CA SER A 146 -6.83 15.97 -26.03
C SER A 146 -5.37 15.73 -26.41
N ARG A 147 -4.51 15.44 -25.43
CA ARG A 147 -3.08 15.18 -25.65
C ARG A 147 -2.86 13.76 -26.17
N THR A 148 -1.78 13.61 -26.93
CA THR A 148 -1.28 12.34 -27.42
C THR A 148 -0.26 11.74 -26.46
N ARG A 149 0.01 10.43 -26.57
CA ARG A 149 1.09 9.72 -25.84
C ARG A 149 2.52 10.23 -26.11
N SER A 150 2.69 11.20 -27.01
CA SER A 150 3.99 11.82 -27.31
C SER A 150 4.16 13.19 -26.67
N GLU A 151 3.10 13.71 -26.06
CA GLU A 151 3.11 14.96 -25.33
C GLU A 151 3.25 14.66 -23.83
N MET A 152 3.83 15.59 -23.07
CA MET A 152 3.89 15.48 -21.61
C MET A 152 2.47 15.59 -21.02
N GLU A 153 2.29 15.18 -19.78
CA GLU A 153 1.06 15.35 -19.00
C GLU A 153 0.76 16.85 -18.79
N TYR A 154 -0.53 17.21 -18.70
CA TYR A 154 -0.94 18.58 -18.37
C TYR A 154 -1.08 18.71 -16.86
N GLU A 155 -0.14 19.43 -16.25
CA GLU A 155 -0.03 19.51 -14.80
C GLU A 155 -0.89 20.61 -14.19
N LEU A 156 -1.25 20.46 -12.91
CA LEU A 156 -2.01 21.49 -12.19
C LEU A 156 -1.26 22.84 -12.21
N LEU A 157 0.08 22.83 -12.17
CA LEU A 157 0.90 24.04 -12.32
C LEU A 157 0.71 24.73 -13.68
N ASP A 158 0.51 23.99 -14.77
CA ASP A 158 0.38 24.56 -16.12
C ASP A 158 -0.88 25.43 -16.27
N THR A 159 -1.86 25.26 -15.38
CA THR A 159 -3.10 26.04 -15.37
C THR A 159 -2.92 27.49 -14.86
N GLY A 160 -1.76 27.81 -14.28
CA GLY A 160 -1.50 29.11 -13.62
C GLY A 160 -2.31 29.32 -12.34
N ILE A 161 -2.85 28.25 -11.74
CA ILE A 161 -3.69 28.36 -10.55
C ILE A 161 -2.90 28.85 -9.33
N PHE A 162 -1.61 28.55 -9.27
CA PHE A 162 -0.68 28.97 -8.21
C PHE A 162 -0.01 30.32 -8.47
N ASP A 163 -0.29 30.97 -9.61
CA ASP A 163 0.34 32.25 -9.98
C ASP A 163 0.16 33.32 -8.90
N GLY A 164 1.26 34.01 -8.59
CA GLY A 164 1.30 35.05 -7.55
C GLY A 164 1.14 34.49 -6.14
N ASP A 165 1.57 33.25 -5.91
CA ASP A 165 1.53 32.54 -4.63
C ASP A 165 0.11 32.43 -4.03
N LYS A 166 -0.92 32.43 -4.87
CA LYS A 166 -2.34 32.45 -4.46
C LYS A 166 -2.85 31.08 -4.00
N TYR A 167 -2.27 30.57 -2.93
CA TYR A 167 -2.63 29.30 -2.30
C TYR A 167 -2.43 29.33 -0.78
N PHE A 168 -2.99 28.32 -0.12
CA PHE A 168 -2.73 28.01 1.28
C PHE A 168 -1.78 26.82 1.36
N ASP A 169 -0.74 26.92 2.20
CA ASP A 169 -0.12 25.71 2.74
C ASP A 169 -0.98 25.26 3.93
N VAL A 170 -1.48 24.03 3.88
CA VAL A 170 -2.25 23.40 4.94
C VAL A 170 -1.42 22.27 5.56
N PHE A 171 -0.84 22.53 6.73
CA PHE A 171 -0.12 21.52 7.49
C PHE A 171 -1.08 20.79 8.42
N VAL A 172 -0.98 19.46 8.46
CA VAL A 172 -1.72 18.62 9.39
C VAL A 172 -0.73 17.80 10.20
N GLU A 173 -0.77 17.95 11.52
CA GLU A 173 0.09 17.24 12.45
C GLU A 173 -0.71 16.40 13.43
N TYR A 174 -0.25 15.17 13.62
CA TYR A 174 -0.78 14.23 14.59
C TYR A 174 0.30 13.92 15.62
N ALA A 175 -0.03 14.02 16.90
CA ALA A 175 0.87 13.71 18.00
C ALA A 175 0.15 12.85 19.04
N LYS A 176 0.64 11.65 19.29
CA LYS A 176 0.04 10.75 20.29
C LYS A 176 0.60 11.03 21.67
N HIS A 177 -0.28 11.24 22.64
CA HIS A 177 0.07 11.21 24.06
C HIS A 177 0.09 9.77 24.58
N THR A 178 -0.91 8.97 24.21
CA THR A 178 -1.03 7.52 24.44
C THR A 178 -1.53 6.87 23.15
N PRO A 179 -1.61 5.52 23.05
CA PRO A 179 -2.19 4.85 21.88
C PRO A 179 -3.62 5.29 21.52
N GLU A 180 -4.39 5.80 22.48
CA GLU A 180 -5.81 6.18 22.33
C GLU A 180 -6.04 7.68 22.58
N ASP A 181 -4.99 8.51 22.54
CA ASP A 181 -5.06 9.95 22.83
C ASP A 181 -4.21 10.72 21.82
N ILE A 182 -4.88 11.25 20.79
CA ILE A 182 -4.26 11.84 19.59
C ILE A 182 -4.57 13.34 19.56
N LEU A 183 -3.52 14.14 19.60
CA LEU A 183 -3.58 15.58 19.40
C LEU A 183 -3.45 15.88 17.92
N ILE A 184 -4.27 16.81 17.44
CA ILE A 184 -4.37 17.16 16.02
C ILE A 184 -4.18 18.66 15.91
N GLN A 185 -3.16 19.10 15.17
CA GLN A 185 -2.89 20.51 14.90
C GLN A 185 -2.95 20.76 13.41
N ILE A 186 -3.78 21.72 13.00
CA ILE A 186 -3.95 22.11 11.60
C ILE A 186 -3.51 23.57 11.47
N GLU A 187 -2.50 23.83 10.64
CA GLU A 187 -2.01 25.18 10.35
C GLU A 187 -2.32 25.55 8.91
N VAL A 188 -3.02 26.66 8.72
CA VAL A 188 -3.38 27.21 7.40
C VAL A 188 -2.58 28.48 7.19
N ALA A 189 -1.54 28.42 6.37
CA ALA A 189 -0.69 29.56 6.02
C ALA A 189 -1.10 30.14 4.67
N ASN A 190 -1.53 31.41 4.65
CA ASN A 190 -1.83 32.12 3.42
C ASN A 190 -0.53 32.59 2.76
N ARG A 191 -0.18 32.01 1.60
CA ARG A 191 1.00 32.41 0.83
C ARG A 191 0.73 33.58 -0.10
N GLY A 192 -0.55 33.87 -0.35
CA GLY A 192 -0.97 34.90 -1.27
C GLY A 192 -0.77 36.33 -0.73
N PRO A 193 -0.86 37.32 -1.62
CA PRO A 193 -0.64 38.74 -1.30
C PRO A 193 -1.87 39.42 -0.67
N GLU A 194 -3.03 38.76 -0.64
CA GLU A 194 -4.32 39.29 -0.18
C GLU A 194 -4.88 38.41 0.94
N ALA A 195 -5.69 39.01 1.83
CA ALA A 195 -6.43 38.24 2.82
C ALA A 195 -7.38 37.26 2.11
N ALA A 196 -7.40 36.02 2.56
CA ALA A 196 -8.19 34.96 1.92
C ALA A 196 -8.95 34.16 2.97
N THR A 197 -10.18 33.80 2.61
CA THR A 197 -11.08 33.01 3.46
C THR A 197 -11.03 31.54 3.07
N LEU A 198 -11.07 30.68 4.08
CA LEU A 198 -11.10 29.23 3.95
C LEU A 198 -12.10 28.65 4.95
N GLU A 199 -13.03 27.82 4.47
CA GLU A 199 -13.78 26.95 5.36
C GLU A 199 -12.94 25.69 5.62
N LEU A 200 -12.54 25.49 6.86
CA LEU A 200 -11.83 24.29 7.33
C LEU A 200 -12.83 23.39 8.06
N LEU A 201 -12.92 22.14 7.62
CA LEU A 201 -13.93 21.16 8.04
C LEU A 201 -13.25 19.86 8.51
N PRO A 202 -12.60 19.81 9.68
CA PRO A 202 -12.14 18.56 10.26
C PRO A 202 -13.35 17.64 10.47
N THR A 203 -13.31 16.47 9.87
CA THR A 203 -14.47 15.59 9.71
C THR A 203 -14.18 14.25 10.36
N LEU A 204 -15.13 13.78 11.18
CA LEU A 204 -15.11 12.48 11.83
C LEU A 204 -16.30 11.65 11.30
N TRP A 205 -16.07 10.40 10.90
CA TRP A 205 -17.14 9.52 10.41
C TRP A 205 -16.85 8.05 10.65
N PHE A 206 -17.92 7.26 10.70
CA PHE A 206 -17.79 5.80 10.67
C PHE A 206 -17.84 5.29 9.22
N ARG A 207 -16.97 4.32 8.88
CA ARG A 207 -17.09 3.55 7.64
C ARG A 207 -18.44 2.85 7.63
N ASN A 208 -19.15 2.95 6.51
CA ASN A 208 -20.53 2.47 6.41
C ASN A 208 -20.61 0.94 6.34
N THR A 209 -20.52 0.26 7.48
CA THR A 209 -20.66 -1.20 7.55
C THR A 209 -22.12 -1.63 7.71
N TRP A 210 -22.98 -0.79 8.29
CA TRP A 210 -24.36 -1.16 8.66
C TRP A 210 -25.32 -1.25 7.47
N THR A 211 -24.98 -0.63 6.34
CA THR A 211 -25.79 -0.74 5.11
C THR A 211 -25.56 -2.08 4.42
N TRP A 212 -24.32 -2.58 4.45
CA TRP A 212 -23.91 -3.78 3.73
C TRP A 212 -24.07 -5.06 4.56
N TRP A 213 -23.78 -4.98 5.86
CA TRP A 213 -23.80 -6.12 6.77
C TRP A 213 -25.04 -6.09 7.65
N ARG A 214 -25.99 -7.01 7.42
CA ARG A 214 -27.31 -7.00 8.11
C ARG A 214 -27.23 -7.07 9.64
N GLU A 215 -26.18 -7.69 10.17
CA GLU A 215 -25.98 -7.86 11.62
C GLU A 215 -25.17 -6.72 12.25
N ALA A 216 -24.59 -5.83 11.44
CA ALA A 216 -23.78 -4.73 11.95
C ALA A 216 -24.66 -3.65 12.57
N ALA A 217 -24.40 -3.33 13.83
CA ALA A 217 -25.07 -2.24 14.53
C ALA A 217 -24.66 -0.88 13.91
N LYS A 218 -25.64 -0.03 13.63
CA LYS A 218 -25.39 1.34 13.20
C LYS A 218 -24.70 2.13 14.35
N PRO A 219 -23.49 2.67 14.13
CA PRO A 219 -22.79 3.44 15.15
C PRO A 219 -23.40 4.85 15.28
N VAL A 220 -23.01 5.59 16.31
CA VAL A 220 -23.57 6.92 16.59
C VAL A 220 -22.46 7.93 16.89
N LEU A 221 -22.50 9.05 16.18
CA LEU A 221 -21.86 10.31 16.53
C LEU A 221 -22.92 11.24 17.11
N LYS A 222 -22.62 11.91 18.22
CA LYS A 222 -23.52 12.92 18.80
C LYS A 222 -22.77 14.04 19.50
N GLN A 223 -23.35 15.23 19.53
CA GLN A 223 -22.85 16.32 20.38
C GLN A 223 -23.15 16.01 21.85
N VAL A 224 -22.16 16.16 22.71
CA VAL A 224 -22.29 16.07 24.18
C VAL A 224 -21.68 17.30 24.85
N PRO A 225 -22.18 17.70 26.03
CA PRO A 225 -21.59 18.81 26.77
C PRO A 225 -20.20 18.45 27.30
N GLY A 226 -19.25 19.34 27.04
CA GLY A 226 -17.91 19.37 27.60
C GLY A 226 -17.82 20.18 28.90
N ARG A 227 -16.60 20.31 29.43
CA ARG A 227 -16.34 21.23 30.56
C ARG A 227 -16.53 22.68 30.12
N LEU A 228 -16.96 23.54 31.05
CA LEU A 228 -17.20 24.97 30.82
C LEU A 228 -18.16 25.28 29.66
N GLY A 229 -19.05 24.34 29.30
CA GLY A 229 -20.03 24.52 28.23
C GLY A 229 -19.47 24.32 26.81
N ALA A 230 -18.21 23.90 26.66
CA ALA A 230 -17.66 23.52 25.36
C ALA A 230 -18.44 22.36 24.74
N SER A 231 -18.45 22.26 23.41
CA SER A 231 -19.06 21.13 22.71
C SER A 231 -18.03 20.03 22.43
N VAL A 232 -18.45 18.78 22.56
CA VAL A 232 -17.61 17.61 22.27
C VAL A 232 -18.41 16.67 21.38
N ILE A 233 -17.76 16.01 20.43
CA ILE A 233 -18.38 14.96 19.63
C ILE A 233 -18.08 13.62 20.32
N ALA A 234 -19.11 12.91 20.77
CA ALA A 234 -18.99 11.53 21.23
C ALA A 234 -19.25 10.57 20.06
N ALA A 235 -18.37 9.61 19.88
CA ALA A 235 -18.44 8.55 18.89
C ALA A 235 -18.54 7.21 19.61
N SER A 236 -19.64 6.49 19.39
CA SER A 236 -19.95 5.24 20.09
C SER A 236 -20.15 4.11 19.10
N ARG A 237 -19.36 3.04 19.26
CA ARG A 237 -19.49 1.77 18.53
C ARG A 237 -19.02 0.62 19.42
N PRO A 238 -19.75 -0.52 19.53
CA PRO A 238 -19.41 -1.60 20.46
C PRO A 238 -17.96 -2.11 20.35
N GLU A 239 -17.47 -2.29 19.12
CA GLU A 239 -16.14 -2.86 18.83
C GLU A 239 -15.00 -1.89 19.17
N LEU A 240 -15.24 -0.59 19.10
CA LEU A 240 -14.23 0.45 19.37
C LEU A 240 -14.34 0.99 20.82
N GLY A 241 -15.53 0.92 21.42
CA GLY A 241 -15.90 1.66 22.63
C GLY A 241 -16.20 3.14 22.33
N ASP A 242 -16.34 3.93 23.38
CA ASP A 242 -16.58 5.37 23.25
C ASP A 242 -15.28 6.11 22.92
N ARG A 243 -15.37 7.07 21.99
CA ARG A 243 -14.32 8.02 21.65
C ARG A 243 -14.90 9.43 21.65
N PHE A 244 -14.05 10.41 21.91
CA PHE A 244 -14.42 11.80 22.05
C PHE A 244 -13.49 12.68 21.22
N LEU A 245 -14.05 13.47 20.32
CA LEU A 245 -13.34 14.50 19.59
C LEU A 245 -13.63 15.86 20.24
N TYR A 246 -12.61 16.41 20.90
CA TYR A 246 -12.58 17.78 21.38
C TYR A 246 -12.07 18.68 20.27
N PHE A 247 -12.61 19.89 20.16
CA PHE A 247 -12.18 20.90 19.21
C PHE A 247 -12.15 22.28 19.88
N ASP A 248 -11.19 23.12 19.50
CA ASP A 248 -10.96 24.43 20.13
C ASP A 248 -11.86 25.53 19.53
N GLY A 249 -12.31 26.48 20.34
CA GLY A 249 -13.17 27.58 19.93
C GLY A 249 -14.67 27.24 19.78
N ASP A 250 -15.42 28.23 19.29
CA ASP A 250 -16.88 28.14 19.07
C ASP A 250 -17.16 27.89 17.57
N ALA A 251 -17.10 26.62 17.18
CA ALA A 251 -17.31 26.17 15.80
C ALA A 251 -18.65 25.44 15.66
N LYS A 252 -19.32 25.64 14.52
CA LYS A 252 -20.59 24.98 14.24
C LYS A 252 -20.37 23.50 13.92
N LEU A 253 -21.21 22.63 14.48
CA LEU A 253 -21.20 21.20 14.13
C LEU A 253 -22.22 20.88 13.04
N LEU A 254 -21.79 20.17 12.01
CA LEU A 254 -22.62 19.77 10.87
C LEU A 254 -22.74 18.24 10.83
N PHE A 255 -23.84 17.71 11.35
CA PHE A 255 -24.08 16.26 11.41
C PHE A 255 -24.85 15.74 10.19
N THR A 256 -24.50 14.55 9.72
CA THR A 256 -25.20 13.79 8.69
C THR A 256 -24.93 12.29 8.82
N GLU A 257 -25.39 11.50 7.87
CA GLU A 257 -25.06 10.08 7.73
C GLU A 257 -23.99 9.87 6.66
N ASN A 258 -23.07 8.91 6.88
CA ASN A 258 -22.22 8.37 5.82
C ASN A 258 -23.01 7.36 4.95
N GLU A 259 -24.17 7.76 4.44
CA GLU A 259 -25.07 6.93 3.64
C GLU A 259 -25.24 7.48 2.23
N THR A 260 -25.32 6.58 1.25
CA THR A 260 -25.43 6.94 -0.17
C THR A 260 -26.66 7.81 -0.46
N ASN A 261 -26.45 8.89 -1.20
CA ASN A 261 -27.51 9.73 -1.76
C ASN A 261 -28.10 9.07 -3.02
N ASN A 262 -28.93 8.07 -2.80
CA ASN A 262 -29.65 7.31 -3.82
C ASN A 262 -30.51 8.19 -4.74
N GLN A 263 -31.12 9.25 -4.21
CA GLN A 263 -31.95 10.16 -5.01
C GLN A 263 -31.13 10.85 -6.09
N ARG A 264 -29.93 11.32 -5.74
CA ARG A 264 -29.01 11.96 -6.68
C ARG A 264 -28.43 10.96 -7.69
N LEU A 265 -28.00 9.79 -7.22
CA LEU A 265 -27.17 8.89 -8.01
C LEU A 265 -27.98 7.88 -8.83
N PHE A 266 -29.09 7.39 -8.29
CA PHE A 266 -29.85 6.28 -8.85
C PHE A 266 -31.34 6.62 -9.07
N GLY A 267 -31.78 7.83 -8.71
CA GLY A 267 -33.18 8.24 -8.81
C GLY A 267 -34.14 7.48 -7.88
N THR A 268 -33.61 6.79 -6.86
CA THR A 268 -34.40 6.02 -5.89
C THR A 268 -34.46 6.74 -4.53
N PRO A 269 -35.46 6.48 -3.68
CA PRO A 269 -35.56 7.14 -2.37
C PRO A 269 -34.34 6.88 -1.49
N ASN A 270 -33.92 7.90 -0.73
CA ASN A 270 -32.88 7.75 0.29
C ASN A 270 -33.44 6.99 1.51
N ALA A 271 -32.59 6.17 2.15
CA ALA A 271 -32.95 5.48 3.39
C ALA A 271 -33.08 6.45 4.58
N SER A 272 -32.28 7.52 4.57
CA SER A 272 -32.31 8.62 5.52
C SER A 272 -32.52 9.96 4.80
N ARG A 273 -33.07 10.95 5.52
CA ARG A 273 -33.13 12.33 5.03
C ARG A 273 -31.73 12.97 4.92
N TYR A 274 -30.83 12.61 5.84
CA TYR A 274 -29.48 13.11 5.90
C TYR A 274 -28.55 12.10 5.24
N VAL A 275 -27.80 12.53 4.23
CA VAL A 275 -26.98 11.66 3.37
C VAL A 275 -25.54 12.18 3.25
N LYS A 276 -24.65 11.38 2.66
CA LYS A 276 -23.19 11.61 2.67
C LYS A 276 -22.76 13.01 2.21
N ASP A 277 -23.41 13.56 1.18
CA ASP A 277 -23.10 14.87 0.60
C ASP A 277 -23.85 16.05 1.24
N ALA A 278 -24.55 15.84 2.36
CA ALA A 278 -25.26 16.90 3.07
C ALA A 278 -24.36 18.06 3.49
N ILE A 279 -23.17 17.77 4.03
CA ILE A 279 -22.20 18.82 4.46
C ILE A 279 -21.75 19.64 3.24
N ASN A 280 -21.47 18.97 2.11
CA ASN A 280 -21.17 19.64 0.85
C ASN A 280 -22.30 20.58 0.42
N ASN A 281 -23.54 20.10 0.45
CA ASN A 281 -24.71 20.89 0.05
C ASN A 281 -24.97 22.05 1.02
N PHE A 282 -24.75 21.86 2.32
CA PHE A 282 -24.86 22.92 3.33
C PHE A 282 -23.90 24.06 3.04
N ILE A 283 -22.61 23.76 2.83
CA ILE A 283 -21.56 24.77 2.63
C ILE A 283 -21.70 25.46 1.28
N ILE A 284 -21.88 24.71 0.19
CA ILE A 284 -21.81 25.26 -1.17
C ILE A 284 -23.13 25.90 -1.61
N THR A 285 -24.27 25.31 -1.21
CA THR A 285 -25.59 25.79 -1.65
C THR A 285 -26.33 26.59 -0.58
N GLY A 286 -25.83 26.63 0.65
CA GLY A 286 -26.46 27.35 1.77
C GLY A 286 -27.73 26.68 2.33
N ARG A 287 -28.06 25.47 1.87
CA ARG A 287 -29.24 24.70 2.34
C ARG A 287 -29.02 24.21 3.76
N GLN A 288 -29.71 24.82 4.72
CA GLN A 288 -29.50 24.51 6.14
C GLN A 288 -30.20 23.21 6.57
N GLU A 289 -31.26 22.82 5.87
CA GLU A 289 -32.17 21.73 6.22
C GLU A 289 -31.67 20.33 5.87
N VAL A 290 -30.49 20.23 5.25
CA VAL A 290 -29.88 18.98 4.78
C VAL A 290 -28.96 18.34 5.82
N VAL A 291 -28.56 19.08 6.86
CA VAL A 291 -27.80 18.54 8.01
C VAL A 291 -28.75 18.27 9.18
N ASN A 292 -28.39 17.33 10.06
CA ASN A 292 -29.25 16.89 11.15
C ASN A 292 -29.28 17.92 12.31
N PRO A 293 -30.41 18.60 12.57
CA PRO A 293 -30.52 19.57 13.65
C PRO A 293 -30.54 18.94 15.05
N GLU A 294 -30.69 17.61 15.15
CA GLU A 294 -30.60 16.87 16.42
C GLU A 294 -29.15 16.60 16.84
N HIS A 295 -28.17 17.05 16.04
CA HIS A 295 -26.74 16.91 16.30
C HIS A 295 -26.31 15.46 16.57
N THR A 296 -26.82 14.55 15.74
CA THR A 296 -26.54 13.12 15.76
C THR A 296 -26.41 12.57 14.33
N GLY A 297 -25.67 11.48 14.14
CA GLY A 297 -25.52 10.82 12.84
C GLY A 297 -24.34 9.85 12.81
N THR A 298 -23.77 9.60 11.64
CA THR A 298 -22.57 8.76 11.45
C THR A 298 -21.42 9.49 10.76
N LYS A 299 -21.62 10.75 10.36
CA LYS A 299 -20.59 11.68 9.86
C LYS A 299 -20.83 13.07 10.45
N VAL A 300 -19.77 13.76 10.85
CA VAL A 300 -19.84 15.13 11.37
C VAL A 300 -18.62 15.94 10.96
N ALA A 301 -18.81 17.21 10.58
CA ALA A 301 -17.73 18.17 10.40
C ALA A 301 -17.80 19.28 11.46
N VAL A 302 -16.64 19.69 11.96
CA VAL A 302 -16.47 20.92 12.74
C VAL A 302 -16.22 22.06 11.75
N HIS A 303 -17.11 23.04 11.67
CA HIS A 303 -17.06 24.10 10.67
C HIS A 303 -16.35 25.35 11.20
N TYR A 304 -15.09 25.54 10.78
CA TYR A 304 -14.31 26.74 11.03
C TYR A 304 -14.32 27.66 9.82
N HIS A 305 -14.71 28.91 10.05
CA HIS A 305 -14.60 29.98 9.07
C HIS A 305 -13.33 30.80 9.35
N LEU A 306 -12.29 30.61 8.54
CA LEU A 306 -10.98 31.24 8.73
C LEU A 306 -10.76 32.34 7.71
N THR A 307 -10.47 33.57 8.16
CA THR A 307 -9.92 34.62 7.29
C THR A 307 -8.47 34.83 7.68
N VAL A 308 -7.56 34.51 6.76
CA VAL A 308 -6.12 34.51 7.00
C VAL A 308 -5.48 35.65 6.22
N GLU A 309 -4.88 36.60 6.95
CA GLU A 309 -4.17 37.73 6.37
C GLU A 309 -2.92 37.30 5.55
N PRO A 310 -2.44 38.12 4.60
CA PRO A 310 -1.27 37.80 3.77
C PRO A 310 -0.05 37.39 4.60
N GLY A 311 0.55 36.24 4.27
CA GLY A 311 1.71 35.70 4.96
C GLY A 311 1.47 35.30 6.43
N LYS A 312 0.23 35.31 6.90
CA LYS A 312 -0.15 34.85 8.24
C LYS A 312 -0.59 33.39 8.23
N THR A 313 -0.61 32.82 9.43
CA THR A 313 -1.04 31.44 9.68
C THR A 313 -2.14 31.43 10.72
N ALA A 314 -3.24 30.73 10.42
CA ALA A 314 -4.25 30.37 11.42
C ALA A 314 -4.00 28.94 11.90
N THR A 315 -4.20 28.68 13.20
CA THR A 315 -3.99 27.37 13.82
C THR A 315 -5.28 26.88 14.45
N VAL A 316 -5.67 25.65 14.15
CA VAL A 316 -6.80 24.94 14.77
C VAL A 316 -6.28 23.71 15.49
N LYS A 317 -6.78 23.49 16.72
CA LYS A 317 -6.41 22.34 17.57
C LYS A 317 -7.62 21.45 17.82
N LEU A 318 -7.44 20.15 17.68
CA LEU A 318 -8.41 19.12 18.04
C LEU A 318 -7.71 18.00 18.83
N ARG A 319 -8.50 17.18 19.53
CA ARG A 319 -7.99 16.03 20.27
C ARG A 319 -8.98 14.88 20.24
N LEU A 320 -8.59 13.74 19.68
CA LEU A 320 -9.37 12.51 19.64
C LEU A 320 -8.88 11.57 20.75
N THR A 321 -9.77 11.20 21.68
CA THR A 321 -9.38 10.37 22.82
C THR A 321 -10.50 9.45 23.32
N ASP A 322 -10.15 8.39 24.05
CA ASP A 322 -11.06 7.57 24.85
C ASP A 322 -11.50 8.24 26.18
N LYS A 323 -10.95 9.40 26.54
CA LYS A 323 -11.30 10.12 27.77
C LYS A 323 -12.59 10.92 27.64
N ALA A 324 -13.60 10.51 28.40
CA ALA A 324 -14.86 11.24 28.53
C ALA A 324 -14.68 12.65 29.13
N PRO A 325 -15.62 13.59 28.89
CA PRO A 325 -15.51 14.98 29.33
C PRO A 325 -15.25 15.19 30.84
N GLN A 326 -15.74 14.27 31.68
CA GLN A 326 -15.53 14.33 33.13
C GLN A 326 -14.08 13.99 33.51
N ALA A 327 -13.45 13.07 32.77
CA ALA A 327 -12.07 12.65 32.98
C ALA A 327 -11.07 13.55 32.24
N MET A 328 -11.52 14.27 31.22
CA MET A 328 -10.69 15.16 30.43
C MET A 328 -10.37 16.44 31.21
N GLY A 329 -9.07 16.77 31.32
CA GLY A 329 -8.58 18.02 31.90
C GLY A 329 -8.82 19.22 30.98
N GLU A 330 -7.79 20.03 30.76
CA GLU A 330 -7.80 21.07 29.72
C GLU A 330 -7.30 20.44 28.40
N PRO A 331 -8.16 20.28 27.37
CA PRO A 331 -7.78 19.60 26.13
C PRO A 331 -6.74 20.36 25.30
N PHE A 332 -6.73 21.70 25.38
CA PHE A 332 -5.90 22.60 24.57
C PHE A 332 -4.97 23.50 25.40
N GLY A 333 -4.80 23.18 26.69
CA GLY A 333 -3.89 23.93 27.57
C GLY A 333 -2.42 23.73 27.19
N TYR A 334 -1.51 24.25 28.01
CA TYR A 334 -0.07 24.22 27.78
C TYR A 334 0.50 22.80 27.50
N GLN A 335 -0.09 21.77 28.12
CA GLN A 335 0.28 20.36 27.87
C GLN A 335 0.11 19.92 26.41
N PHE A 336 -0.82 20.53 25.66
CA PHE A 336 -1.01 20.22 24.24
C PHE A 336 0.25 20.52 23.44
N ASP A 337 0.75 21.75 23.57
CA ASP A 337 1.92 22.20 22.83
C ASP A 337 3.18 21.45 23.27
N GLU A 338 3.32 21.15 24.56
CA GLU A 338 4.42 20.31 25.08
C GLU A 338 4.42 18.90 24.48
N ILE A 339 3.25 18.25 24.37
CA ILE A 339 3.15 16.90 23.81
C ILE A 339 3.52 16.92 22.31
N VAL A 340 3.00 17.89 21.55
CA VAL A 340 3.31 18.03 20.12
C VAL A 340 4.80 18.25 19.91
N GLN A 341 5.42 19.15 20.69
CA GLN A 341 6.86 19.39 20.60
C GLN A 341 7.69 18.19 21.06
N ALA A 342 7.26 17.48 22.11
CA ALA A 342 7.93 16.26 22.54
C ALA A 342 7.90 15.19 21.44
N ARG A 343 6.76 14.99 20.76
CA ARG A 343 6.66 14.04 19.65
C ARG A 343 7.55 14.42 18.45
N ARG A 344 7.68 15.72 18.14
CA ARG A 344 8.64 16.22 17.13
C ARG A 344 10.09 15.91 17.51
N GLN A 345 10.49 16.24 18.74
CA GLN A 345 11.85 16.01 19.23
C GLN A 345 12.20 14.53 19.25
N GLU A 346 11.27 13.67 19.67
CA GLU A 346 11.47 12.23 19.66
C GLU A 346 11.59 11.67 18.24
N ALA A 347 10.85 12.22 17.27
CA ALA A 347 11.03 11.87 15.86
C ALA A 347 12.42 12.30 15.35
N ASP A 348 12.89 13.50 15.71
CA ASP A 348 14.24 13.98 15.38
C ASP A 348 15.32 13.07 15.98
N GLU A 349 15.17 12.68 17.25
CA GLU A 349 16.08 11.75 17.94
C GLU A 349 16.11 10.38 17.27
N PHE A 350 14.95 9.81 16.95
CA PHE A 350 14.82 8.53 16.28
C PHE A 350 15.49 8.52 14.90
N TYR A 351 15.15 9.51 14.05
CA TYR A 351 15.73 9.59 12.71
C TYR A 351 17.24 9.84 12.75
N LYS A 352 17.71 10.63 13.72
CA LYS A 352 19.16 10.80 13.94
C LYS A 352 19.84 9.49 14.33
N ALA A 353 19.20 8.65 15.15
CA ALA A 353 19.77 7.39 15.60
C ALA A 353 19.90 6.34 14.48
N ILE A 354 18.97 6.31 13.52
CA ILE A 354 18.99 5.35 12.40
C ILE A 354 19.74 5.87 11.16
N THR A 355 20.02 7.17 11.09
CA THR A 355 20.75 7.78 9.96
C THR A 355 22.24 7.44 10.07
N PRO A 356 22.86 6.80 9.07
CA PRO A 356 24.29 6.50 9.11
C PRO A 356 25.15 7.77 9.14
N GLU A 357 26.23 7.78 9.94
CA GLU A 357 27.10 8.96 10.13
C GLU A 357 27.69 9.55 8.83
N ARG A 358 27.82 8.74 7.77
CA ARG A 358 28.34 9.16 6.46
C ARG A 358 27.35 9.98 5.62
N VAL A 359 26.08 10.03 6.02
CA VAL A 359 25.00 10.69 5.27
C VAL A 359 25.01 12.18 5.58
N THR A 360 24.99 13.02 4.55
CA THR A 360 24.93 14.49 4.70
C THR A 360 23.57 14.92 5.25
N GLU A 361 23.47 16.12 5.82
CA GLU A 361 22.20 16.64 6.33
C GLU A 361 21.09 16.65 5.27
N ASP A 362 21.43 17.03 4.03
CA ASP A 362 20.48 17.04 2.93
C ASP A 362 19.98 15.62 2.56
N ALA A 363 20.91 14.67 2.43
CA ALA A 363 20.56 13.28 2.15
C ALA A 363 19.80 12.63 3.32
N ALA A 364 20.05 13.04 4.57
CA ALA A 364 19.31 12.59 5.74
C ALA A 364 17.85 13.07 5.72
N ARG A 365 17.61 14.31 5.24
CA ARG A 365 16.24 14.81 5.02
C ARG A 365 15.50 14.00 3.96
N VAL A 366 16.17 13.68 2.84
CA VAL A 366 15.59 12.82 1.79
C VAL A 366 15.27 11.43 2.35
N MET A 367 16.20 10.82 3.10
CA MET A 367 15.98 9.51 3.73
C MET A 367 14.78 9.54 4.69
N ARG A 368 14.71 10.52 5.60
CA ARG A 368 13.57 10.68 6.53
C ARG A 368 12.27 10.84 5.78
N GLN A 369 12.23 11.69 4.76
CA GLN A 369 11.00 11.94 4.01
C GLN A 369 10.56 10.73 3.18
N ALA A 370 11.50 9.98 2.60
CA ALA A 370 11.20 8.73 1.90
C ALA A 370 10.61 7.66 2.85
N LEU A 371 11.19 7.51 4.04
CA LEU A 371 10.67 6.62 5.08
C LEU A 371 9.31 7.08 5.61
N ALA A 372 9.11 8.39 5.77
CA ALA A 372 7.82 8.96 6.11
C ALA A 372 6.78 8.64 5.03
N GLY A 373 7.15 8.71 3.74
CA GLY A 373 6.32 8.29 2.63
C GLY A 373 5.87 6.84 2.77
N MET A 374 6.79 5.90 3.00
CA MET A 374 6.46 4.49 3.25
C MET A 374 5.49 4.29 4.43
N LEU A 375 5.68 5.06 5.51
CA LEU A 375 4.82 4.98 6.70
C LEU A 375 3.44 5.60 6.49
N TRP A 376 3.34 6.68 5.72
CA TRP A 376 2.07 7.27 5.30
C TRP A 376 1.35 6.40 4.27
N SER A 377 2.09 5.63 3.47
CA SER A 377 1.60 4.68 2.46
C SER A 377 0.99 3.39 3.03
N LYS A 378 0.91 3.23 4.35
CA LYS A 378 0.14 2.15 4.98
C LYS A 378 -1.35 2.42 4.82
N GLN A 379 -2.13 1.41 4.43
CA GLN A 379 -3.56 1.55 4.18
C GLN A 379 -4.32 0.34 4.73
N TYR A 380 -5.49 0.56 5.33
CA TYR A 380 -6.43 -0.53 5.57
C TYR A 380 -6.98 -1.02 4.23
N PHE A 381 -6.82 -2.30 3.96
CA PHE A 381 -7.32 -2.95 2.76
C PHE A 381 -8.37 -3.99 3.15
N GLY A 382 -9.64 -3.60 3.07
CA GLY A 382 -10.80 -4.47 3.20
C GLY A 382 -11.19 -5.06 1.85
N PHE A 383 -11.31 -6.38 1.73
CA PHE A 383 -11.87 -7.04 0.55
C PHE A 383 -12.18 -8.52 0.85
N ASP A 384 -13.46 -8.86 1.03
CA ASP A 384 -13.95 -10.23 1.15
C ASP A 384 -14.45 -10.69 -0.23
N LEU A 385 -13.69 -11.59 -0.86
CA LEU A 385 -13.97 -12.01 -2.24
C LEU A 385 -15.21 -12.88 -2.33
N ASP A 386 -15.47 -13.76 -1.36
CA ASP A 386 -16.67 -14.59 -1.37
C ASP A 386 -17.92 -13.70 -1.38
N LYS A 387 -17.93 -12.68 -0.53
CA LYS A 387 -19.03 -11.72 -0.44
C LYS A 387 -19.17 -10.86 -1.68
N TRP A 388 -18.06 -10.37 -2.22
CA TRP A 388 -18.09 -9.60 -3.46
C TRP A 388 -18.60 -10.44 -4.64
N LEU A 389 -18.20 -11.72 -4.75
CA LEU A 389 -18.71 -12.65 -5.76
C LEU A 389 -20.21 -12.92 -5.57
N GLU A 390 -20.66 -13.15 -4.33
CA GLU A 390 -22.08 -13.35 -3.97
C GLU A 390 -22.93 -12.16 -4.42
N GLU A 391 -22.47 -10.93 -4.16
CA GLU A 391 -23.18 -9.69 -4.53
C GLU A 391 -23.27 -9.47 -6.05
N HIS A 392 -22.38 -10.10 -6.83
CA HIS A 392 -22.45 -10.18 -8.29
C HIS A 392 -23.28 -11.38 -8.79
N GLY A 393 -23.84 -12.18 -7.89
CA GLY A 393 -24.60 -13.38 -8.24
C GLY A 393 -23.73 -14.52 -8.76
N VAL A 394 -22.42 -14.50 -8.45
CA VAL A 394 -21.46 -15.55 -8.84
C VAL A 394 -21.22 -16.47 -7.66
N ASP A 395 -21.46 -17.76 -7.88
CA ASP A 395 -21.11 -18.82 -6.94
C ASP A 395 -19.99 -19.64 -7.61
N PRO A 396 -18.72 -19.45 -7.22
CA PRO A 396 -17.57 -20.05 -7.89
C PRO A 396 -17.54 -21.57 -7.78
N LEU A 397 -18.31 -22.16 -6.86
CA LEU A 397 -18.41 -23.61 -6.66
C LEU A 397 -19.46 -24.26 -7.56
N LYS A 398 -20.30 -23.48 -8.27
CA LYS A 398 -21.29 -24.03 -9.21
C LYS A 398 -20.66 -24.38 -10.56
N PRO A 399 -21.05 -25.52 -11.16
CA PRO A 399 -20.72 -25.80 -12.56
C PRO A 399 -21.23 -24.69 -13.48
N ASN A 400 -20.37 -24.23 -14.41
CA ASN A 400 -20.68 -23.16 -15.37
C ASN A 400 -21.00 -21.80 -14.74
N ALA A 401 -20.44 -21.50 -13.57
CA ALA A 401 -20.47 -20.14 -13.03
C ALA A 401 -19.94 -19.14 -14.07
N PRO A 402 -20.55 -17.94 -14.19
CA PRO A 402 -20.02 -16.89 -15.04
C PRO A 402 -18.57 -16.58 -14.67
N SER A 403 -17.72 -16.40 -15.69
CA SER A 403 -16.35 -15.93 -15.44
C SER A 403 -16.39 -14.51 -14.92
N MET A 404 -15.72 -14.28 -13.81
CA MET A 404 -15.64 -12.97 -13.19
C MET A 404 -14.24 -12.77 -12.59
N ARG A 405 -13.81 -11.51 -12.45
CA ARG A 405 -12.48 -11.15 -11.97
C ARG A 405 -12.21 -11.86 -10.65
N ASN A 406 -11.04 -12.47 -10.52
CA ASN A 406 -10.58 -13.14 -9.30
C ASN A 406 -11.49 -14.27 -8.76
N SER A 407 -12.38 -14.87 -9.55
CA SER A 407 -13.28 -15.95 -9.09
C SER A 407 -12.58 -17.15 -8.46
N GLU A 408 -11.34 -17.44 -8.87
CA GLU A 408 -10.51 -18.51 -8.31
C GLU A 408 -10.02 -18.23 -6.87
N TRP A 409 -10.16 -16.99 -6.39
CA TRP A 409 -9.66 -16.52 -5.09
C TRP A 409 -10.77 -16.30 -4.07
N PHE A 410 -11.90 -16.98 -4.24
CA PHE A 410 -13.08 -16.83 -3.38
C PHE A 410 -12.82 -17.05 -1.88
N HIS A 411 -11.76 -17.77 -1.50
CA HIS A 411 -11.36 -17.97 -0.09
C HIS A 411 -10.68 -16.74 0.53
N MET A 412 -10.33 -15.72 -0.27
CA MET A 412 -9.53 -14.60 0.17
C MET A 412 -10.36 -13.59 0.98
N VAL A 413 -9.85 -13.24 2.16
CA VAL A 413 -10.42 -12.21 3.02
C VAL A 413 -9.31 -11.27 3.46
N ASN A 414 -9.37 -10.04 2.96
CA ASN A 414 -8.43 -8.99 3.32
C ASN A 414 -9.09 -8.05 4.34
N GLU A 415 -8.51 -7.87 5.52
CA GLU A 415 -8.96 -6.91 6.53
C GLU A 415 -7.78 -6.37 7.37
N HIS A 416 -6.70 -6.00 6.69
CA HIS A 416 -5.40 -5.70 7.31
C HIS A 416 -4.86 -4.34 6.87
N VAL A 417 -3.99 -3.77 7.69
CA VAL A 417 -3.15 -2.64 7.28
C VAL A 417 -1.96 -3.17 6.48
N ILE A 418 -1.87 -2.73 5.23
CA ILE A 418 -0.86 -3.19 4.27
C ILE A 418 -0.09 -1.98 3.72
N SER A 419 1.20 -2.16 3.42
CA SER A 419 2.00 -1.13 2.72
C SER A 419 1.63 -1.09 1.24
N MET A 420 1.15 0.06 0.76
CA MET A 420 0.82 0.28 -0.65
C MET A 420 2.03 0.83 -1.43
N PRO A 421 2.14 0.57 -2.75
CA PRO A 421 3.12 1.25 -3.60
C PRO A 421 2.90 2.78 -3.61
N ASP A 422 1.65 3.20 -3.75
CA ASP A 422 1.18 4.58 -3.61
C ASP A 422 -0.29 4.59 -3.16
N LYS A 423 -0.69 5.48 -2.26
CA LYS A 423 -2.07 5.47 -1.72
C LYS A 423 -3.12 6.17 -2.59
N TRP A 424 -2.72 6.78 -3.69
CA TRP A 424 -3.63 7.38 -4.65
C TRP A 424 -3.68 6.54 -5.93
N GLU A 425 -2.54 6.31 -6.58
CA GLU A 425 -2.45 5.60 -7.87
C GLU A 425 -2.68 4.09 -7.70
N TYR A 426 -2.05 3.50 -6.68
CA TYR A 426 -2.13 2.08 -6.37
C TYR A 426 -2.72 1.85 -4.98
N PRO A 427 -4.00 2.22 -4.71
CA PRO A 427 -4.64 2.08 -3.39
C PRO A 427 -5.02 0.62 -3.12
N TRP A 428 -4.14 -0.29 -3.53
CA TRP A 428 -4.16 -1.74 -3.50
C TRP A 428 -2.70 -2.24 -3.48
N TYR A 429 -2.48 -3.43 -2.91
CA TYR A 429 -1.13 -3.98 -2.82
C TYR A 429 -0.76 -4.77 -4.08
N ALA A 430 0.52 -4.73 -4.44
CA ALA A 430 1.13 -5.74 -5.29
C ALA A 430 2.13 -6.53 -4.45
N ALA A 431 2.06 -7.87 -4.50
CA ALA A 431 2.84 -8.67 -3.55
C ALA A 431 4.36 -8.57 -3.80
N TRP A 432 4.79 -8.35 -5.04
CA TRP A 432 6.23 -8.17 -5.33
C TRP A 432 6.75 -6.80 -4.84
N ASP A 433 6.02 -5.70 -5.09
CA ASP A 433 6.32 -4.38 -4.50
C ASP A 433 6.41 -4.50 -2.97
N LEU A 434 5.46 -5.20 -2.34
CA LEU A 434 5.44 -5.42 -0.90
C LEU A 434 6.75 -6.03 -0.39
N ALA A 435 7.31 -7.01 -1.11
CA ALA A 435 8.59 -7.61 -0.76
C ALA A 435 9.74 -6.57 -0.75
N PHE A 436 9.78 -5.67 -1.73
CA PHE A 436 10.75 -4.55 -1.75
C PHE A 436 10.46 -3.50 -0.66
N HIS A 437 9.19 -3.20 -0.40
CA HIS A 437 8.80 -2.29 0.69
C HIS A 437 9.37 -2.75 2.03
N THR A 438 9.36 -4.06 2.29
CA THR A 438 9.83 -4.62 3.56
C THR A 438 11.31 -4.32 3.82
N ILE A 439 12.12 -4.20 2.79
CA ILE A 439 13.54 -3.82 2.90
C ILE A 439 13.67 -2.40 3.44
N ALA A 440 12.94 -1.45 2.85
CA ALA A 440 12.93 -0.06 3.32
C ALA A 440 12.31 0.07 4.71
N LEU A 441 11.19 -0.62 4.95
CA LEU A 441 10.50 -0.61 6.23
C LEU A 441 11.33 -1.24 7.35
N SER A 442 12.20 -2.22 7.06
CA SER A 442 13.06 -2.85 8.06
C SER A 442 14.00 -1.86 8.77
N VAL A 443 14.29 -0.72 8.14
CA VAL A 443 15.11 0.36 8.71
C VAL A 443 14.41 1.05 9.88
N VAL A 444 13.08 1.12 9.87
CA VAL A 444 12.27 1.83 10.87
C VAL A 444 11.39 0.91 11.71
N ASP A 445 10.95 -0.22 11.17
CA ASP A 445 10.03 -1.15 11.81
C ASP A 445 10.19 -2.57 11.23
N LEU A 446 11.21 -3.29 11.72
CA LEU A 446 11.51 -4.66 11.30
C LEU A 446 10.36 -5.65 11.58
N ASP A 447 9.63 -5.46 12.68
CA ASP A 447 8.54 -6.37 13.03
C ASP A 447 7.36 -6.20 12.06
N PHE A 448 6.98 -4.96 11.73
CA PHE A 448 5.99 -4.70 10.69
C PHE A 448 6.44 -5.24 9.33
N ALA A 449 7.71 -5.05 8.95
CA ALA A 449 8.25 -5.60 7.70
C ALA A 449 8.08 -7.12 7.60
N LYS A 450 8.35 -7.88 8.67
CA LYS A 450 8.10 -9.33 8.70
C LYS A 450 6.62 -9.67 8.61
N GLU A 451 5.77 -8.95 9.35
CA GLU A 451 4.31 -9.13 9.34
C GLU A 451 3.73 -8.99 7.93
N GLN A 452 4.26 -8.06 7.11
CA GLN A 452 3.81 -7.87 5.72
C GLN A 452 4.12 -9.09 4.82
N LEU A 453 5.31 -9.70 4.94
CA LEU A 453 5.64 -10.91 4.18
C LEU A 453 4.83 -12.12 4.67
N ASP A 454 4.71 -12.27 5.99
CA ASP A 454 3.93 -13.35 6.59
C ASP A 454 2.47 -13.28 6.13
N LEU A 455 1.89 -12.08 6.03
CA LEU A 455 0.50 -11.87 5.61
C LEU A 455 0.19 -12.56 4.27
N MET A 456 1.07 -12.39 3.27
CA MET A 456 0.91 -12.99 1.94
C MET A 456 1.02 -14.53 1.93
N LEU A 457 1.50 -15.14 3.03
CA LEU A 457 1.68 -16.58 3.20
C LEU A 457 0.61 -17.22 4.10
N GLN A 458 -0.28 -16.41 4.68
CA GLN A 458 -1.40 -16.89 5.50
C GLN A 458 -2.53 -17.45 4.63
N GLU A 459 -3.33 -18.35 5.21
CA GLU A 459 -4.38 -19.12 4.55
C GLU A 459 -5.48 -18.28 3.88
N PHE A 460 -5.66 -17.05 4.33
CA PHE A 460 -6.64 -16.11 3.76
C PHE A 460 -6.05 -15.20 2.67
N PHE A 461 -4.74 -15.31 2.36
CA PHE A 461 -4.09 -14.68 1.20
C PHE A 461 -3.55 -15.72 0.22
N LEU A 462 -2.75 -16.67 0.70
CA LEU A 462 -2.11 -17.69 -0.12
C LEU A 462 -3.16 -18.63 -0.72
N HIS A 463 -3.14 -18.78 -2.04
CA HIS A 463 -4.03 -19.72 -2.71
C HIS A 463 -3.76 -21.16 -2.24
N PRO A 464 -4.78 -22.04 -2.10
CA PRO A 464 -4.59 -23.45 -1.72
C PRO A 464 -3.64 -24.25 -2.62
N THR A 465 -3.40 -23.79 -3.85
CA THR A 465 -2.43 -24.39 -4.78
C THR A 465 -0.99 -23.95 -4.55
N GLY A 466 -0.75 -23.00 -3.64
CA GLY A 466 0.55 -22.39 -3.35
C GLY A 466 0.81 -21.04 -4.03
N GLN A 467 -0.08 -20.52 -4.87
CA GLN A 467 0.10 -19.21 -5.51
C GLN A 467 -0.01 -18.06 -4.50
N ILE A 468 0.95 -17.13 -4.54
CA ILE A 468 0.87 -15.84 -3.83
C ILE A 468 0.07 -14.88 -4.74
N PRO A 469 -0.90 -14.12 -4.21
CA PRO A 469 -1.71 -13.21 -5.02
C PRO A 469 -0.83 -12.14 -5.66
N ALA A 470 -1.09 -11.80 -6.92
CA ALA A 470 -0.33 -10.74 -7.60
C ALA A 470 -0.78 -9.35 -7.13
N TYR A 471 -1.95 -8.90 -7.58
CA TYR A 471 -2.52 -7.59 -7.25
C TYR A 471 -4.04 -7.56 -7.50
N GLU A 472 -4.73 -6.53 -7.00
CA GLU A 472 -6.19 -6.45 -6.95
C GLU A 472 -6.89 -6.69 -8.30
N TRP A 473 -6.33 -6.19 -9.40
CA TRP A 473 -6.90 -6.36 -10.75
C TRP A 473 -6.88 -7.79 -11.27
N ASN A 474 -5.92 -8.61 -10.83
CA ASN A 474 -5.78 -9.99 -11.25
C ASN A 474 -4.89 -10.75 -10.25
N PHE A 475 -5.48 -11.32 -9.20
CA PHE A 475 -4.71 -12.08 -8.22
C PHE A 475 -4.03 -13.32 -8.82
N SER A 476 -4.58 -13.86 -9.92
CA SER A 476 -4.01 -15.00 -10.65
C SER A 476 -2.83 -14.65 -11.56
N ASP A 477 -2.49 -13.36 -11.73
CA ASP A 477 -1.32 -12.97 -12.51
C ASP A 477 -0.02 -13.45 -11.83
N VAL A 478 1.09 -13.22 -12.50
CA VAL A 478 2.42 -13.64 -12.08
C VAL A 478 3.27 -12.42 -11.82
N ASN A 479 3.76 -12.30 -10.59
CA ASN A 479 4.79 -11.33 -10.23
C ASN A 479 6.13 -12.02 -9.96
N PRO A 480 7.24 -11.27 -9.94
CA PRO A 480 8.53 -11.82 -9.56
C PRO A 480 8.48 -12.53 -8.19
N PRO A 481 8.93 -13.79 -8.07
CA PRO A 481 8.95 -14.55 -6.82
C PRO A 481 10.06 -14.12 -5.85
N VAL A 482 10.07 -12.84 -5.48
CA VAL A 482 11.09 -12.22 -4.62
C VAL A 482 10.81 -12.37 -3.11
N HIS A 483 9.71 -13.03 -2.72
CA HIS A 483 9.34 -13.19 -1.30
C HIS A 483 10.41 -13.94 -0.49
N ALA A 484 11.00 -15.01 -1.04
CA ALA A 484 12.04 -15.77 -0.33
C ALA A 484 13.30 -14.93 -0.09
N TRP A 485 13.64 -14.05 -1.04
CA TRP A 485 14.74 -13.11 -0.89
C TRP A 485 14.47 -12.10 0.22
N ALA A 486 13.28 -11.51 0.22
CA ALA A 486 12.90 -10.58 1.28
C ALA A 486 12.87 -11.27 2.66
N THR A 487 12.34 -12.51 2.76
CA THR A 487 12.36 -13.31 3.99
C THR A 487 13.78 -13.52 4.51
N LEU A 488 14.70 -13.97 3.64
CA LEU A 488 16.10 -14.19 4.02
C LEU A 488 16.78 -12.88 4.43
N PHE A 489 16.55 -11.80 3.69
CA PHE A 489 17.08 -10.49 4.02
C PHE A 489 16.63 -10.00 5.40
N LEU A 490 15.33 -10.10 5.71
CA LEU A 490 14.79 -9.68 7.01
C LEU A 490 15.32 -10.55 8.16
N TYR A 491 15.45 -11.86 7.95
CA TYR A 491 16.06 -12.75 8.94
C TYR A 491 17.52 -12.35 9.24
N CYS A 492 18.33 -12.15 8.21
CA CYS A 492 19.72 -11.71 8.34
C CYS A 492 19.82 -10.31 8.96
N THR A 493 18.90 -9.41 8.62
CA THR A 493 18.81 -8.06 9.20
C THR A 493 18.49 -8.14 10.69
N GLU A 494 17.54 -8.99 11.08
CA GLU A 494 17.21 -9.23 12.49
C GLU A 494 18.42 -9.76 13.25
N GLN A 495 19.11 -10.74 12.68
CA GLN A 495 20.33 -11.30 13.25
C GLN A 495 21.43 -10.24 13.42
N ALA A 496 21.61 -9.36 12.44
CA ALA A 496 22.61 -8.28 12.52
C ALA A 496 22.28 -7.23 13.59
N VAL A 497 20.99 -6.89 13.75
CA VAL A 497 20.53 -5.84 14.68
C VAL A 497 20.35 -6.37 16.11
N ARG A 498 19.81 -7.57 16.27
CA ARG A 498 19.42 -8.17 17.56
C ARG A 498 20.41 -9.23 18.06
N GLY A 499 21.34 -9.68 17.22
CA GLY A 499 22.32 -10.73 17.51
C GLY A 499 21.81 -12.16 17.25
N GLU A 500 20.51 -12.32 17.04
CA GLU A 500 19.86 -13.60 16.71
C GLU A 500 18.74 -13.35 15.69
N GLY A 501 18.54 -14.29 14.77
CA GLY A 501 17.46 -14.26 13.80
C GLY A 501 16.24 -15.07 14.26
N ASP A 502 15.04 -14.67 13.84
CA ASP A 502 13.80 -15.37 14.17
C ASP A 502 13.66 -16.68 13.36
N LEU A 503 14.06 -17.79 13.97
CA LEU A 503 14.00 -19.12 13.36
C LEU A 503 12.57 -19.60 13.09
N GLU A 504 11.59 -19.18 13.89
CA GLU A 504 10.20 -19.61 13.68
C GLU A 504 9.57 -18.90 12.49
N PHE A 505 9.85 -17.60 12.32
CA PHE A 505 9.56 -16.87 11.10
C PHE A 505 10.18 -17.55 9.87
N LEU A 506 11.46 -17.91 9.96
CA LEU A 506 12.20 -18.51 8.85
C LEU A 506 11.62 -19.89 8.48
N LYS A 507 11.35 -20.76 9.46
CA LYS A 507 10.74 -22.09 9.24
C LYS A 507 9.34 -21.99 8.63
N ARG A 508 8.48 -21.13 9.18
CA ARG A 508 7.11 -20.94 8.69
C ARG A 508 7.12 -20.42 7.26
N SER A 509 7.92 -19.39 6.99
CA SER A 509 8.07 -18.81 5.66
C SER A 509 8.58 -19.86 4.68
N PHE A 510 9.62 -20.62 5.04
CA PHE A 510 10.15 -21.69 4.21
C PHE A 510 9.08 -22.73 3.84
N ALA A 511 8.28 -23.20 4.80
CA ALA A 511 7.23 -24.19 4.56
C ALA A 511 6.16 -23.68 3.57
N LYS A 512 5.75 -22.41 3.67
CA LYS A 512 4.76 -21.80 2.77
C LYS A 512 5.36 -21.48 1.40
N LEU A 513 6.59 -20.99 1.35
CA LEU A 513 7.32 -20.74 0.11
C LEU A 513 7.66 -22.04 -0.62
N MET A 514 7.78 -23.18 0.06
CA MET A 514 7.87 -24.48 -0.58
C MET A 514 6.62 -24.83 -1.40
N LEU A 515 5.43 -24.47 -0.92
CA LEU A 515 4.19 -24.62 -1.70
C LEU A 515 4.21 -23.71 -2.92
N ASN A 516 4.65 -22.46 -2.76
CA ASN A 516 4.78 -21.51 -3.86
C ASN A 516 5.80 -21.96 -4.91
N PHE A 517 6.98 -22.41 -4.50
CA PHE A 517 7.97 -22.97 -5.41
C PHE A 517 7.42 -24.17 -6.19
N SER A 518 6.67 -25.05 -5.50
CA SER A 518 6.03 -26.20 -6.14
C SER A 518 4.96 -25.75 -7.14
N TRP A 519 4.20 -24.70 -6.85
CA TRP A 519 3.27 -24.10 -7.80
C TRP A 519 4.00 -23.60 -9.06
N TRP A 520 5.11 -22.87 -8.90
CA TRP A 520 5.92 -22.39 -10.02
C TRP A 520 6.40 -23.51 -10.93
N VAL A 521 7.02 -24.55 -10.35
CA VAL A 521 7.52 -25.71 -11.11
C VAL A 521 6.39 -26.47 -11.82
N ASN A 522 5.19 -26.53 -11.25
CA ASN A 522 4.10 -27.29 -11.86
C ASN A 522 3.23 -26.48 -12.83
N ARG A 523 3.15 -25.15 -12.68
CA ARG A 523 2.22 -24.30 -13.43
C ARG A 523 2.90 -23.35 -14.42
N LYS A 524 4.18 -23.03 -14.20
CA LYS A 524 4.94 -22.05 -14.99
C LYS A 524 6.16 -22.64 -15.70
N ASP A 525 6.41 -23.93 -15.53
CA ASP A 525 7.30 -24.73 -16.40
C ASP A 525 6.46 -25.70 -17.25
N ARG A 526 5.86 -25.18 -18.32
CA ARG A 526 4.84 -25.88 -19.14
C ARG A 526 5.27 -27.27 -19.61
N PHE A 527 6.57 -27.46 -19.87
CA PHE A 527 7.10 -28.68 -20.48
C PHE A 527 8.03 -29.47 -19.55
N GLY A 528 8.19 -29.07 -18.28
CA GLY A 528 9.11 -29.71 -17.35
C GLY A 528 10.58 -29.57 -17.76
N LYS A 529 10.93 -28.46 -18.42
CA LYS A 529 12.28 -28.20 -18.96
C LYS A 529 13.10 -27.26 -18.08
N ASN A 530 12.55 -26.82 -16.95
CA ASN A 530 13.16 -25.83 -16.04
C ASN A 530 13.38 -24.47 -16.73
N VAL A 531 12.46 -24.12 -17.62
CA VAL A 531 12.36 -22.81 -18.28
C VAL A 531 10.99 -22.25 -17.91
N PHE A 532 10.98 -21.08 -17.28
CA PHE A 532 9.78 -20.54 -16.67
C PHE A 532 9.19 -19.43 -17.52
N GLU A 533 7.85 -19.40 -17.60
CA GLU A 533 7.11 -18.50 -18.46
C GLU A 533 5.83 -18.00 -17.82
N GLY A 534 5.37 -16.85 -18.32
CA GLY A 534 4.00 -16.38 -18.21
C GLY A 534 3.84 -15.21 -17.24
N GLY A 535 2.93 -14.32 -17.62
CA GLY A 535 2.50 -13.18 -16.81
C GLY A 535 3.40 -11.96 -16.91
N PHE A 536 3.07 -11.01 -16.07
CA PHE A 536 3.56 -9.63 -16.02
C PHE A 536 5.02 -9.48 -15.57
N LEU A 537 5.43 -10.27 -14.56
CA LEU A 537 6.77 -10.24 -13.93
C LEU A 537 7.31 -8.82 -13.59
N GLY A 538 6.43 -7.85 -13.37
CA GLY A 538 6.77 -6.49 -12.91
C GLY A 538 7.36 -5.57 -14.00
N LEU A 539 7.30 -5.95 -15.29
CA LEU A 539 7.95 -5.23 -16.38
C LEU A 539 7.06 -5.13 -17.63
N ASP A 540 6.00 -4.34 -17.52
CA ASP A 540 4.77 -4.33 -18.33
C ASP A 540 5.02 -4.08 -19.82
N ASN A 541 5.90 -3.11 -20.12
CA ASN A 541 6.14 -2.60 -21.47
C ASN A 541 7.57 -2.90 -21.96
N ILE A 542 8.27 -3.84 -21.31
CA ILE A 542 9.66 -4.15 -21.65
C ILE A 542 9.77 -5.17 -22.79
N GLY A 543 8.69 -5.92 -23.05
CA GLY A 543 8.58 -6.94 -24.08
C GLY A 543 7.92 -6.42 -25.36
N VAL A 544 8.15 -7.13 -26.47
CA VAL A 544 7.49 -6.84 -27.77
C VAL A 544 6.02 -7.29 -27.78
N PHE A 545 5.69 -8.29 -26.95
CA PHE A 545 4.36 -8.88 -26.84
C PHE A 545 3.86 -8.76 -25.41
N ASP A 546 2.53 -8.65 -25.27
CA ASP A 546 1.87 -8.90 -24.00
C ASP A 546 2.14 -10.35 -23.58
N ARG A 547 2.86 -10.51 -22.46
CA ARG A 547 3.32 -11.77 -21.90
C ARG A 547 2.23 -12.55 -21.15
N SER A 548 1.10 -11.90 -20.90
CA SER A 548 -0.09 -12.51 -20.30
C SER A 548 -1.09 -13.00 -21.36
N ALA A 549 -0.93 -12.57 -22.62
CA ALA A 549 -1.78 -12.97 -23.74
C ALA A 549 -1.22 -14.13 -24.56
N ALA A 550 -2.11 -14.85 -25.24
CA ALA A 550 -1.70 -15.83 -26.25
C ALA A 550 -1.09 -15.13 -27.47
N LEU A 551 -0.03 -15.72 -28.03
CA LEU A 551 0.60 -15.18 -29.23
C LEU A 551 -0.34 -15.32 -30.46
N PRO A 552 -0.47 -14.28 -31.30
CA PRO A 552 -1.42 -14.27 -32.43
C PRO A 552 -1.23 -15.43 -33.43
N THR A 553 0.00 -15.92 -33.59
CA THR A 553 0.37 -16.98 -34.55
C THR A 553 0.44 -18.38 -33.92
N GLY A 554 0.03 -18.52 -32.66
CA GLY A 554 0.35 -19.70 -31.85
C GLY A 554 1.84 -19.74 -31.46
N GLY A 555 2.20 -20.72 -30.64
CA GLY A 555 3.52 -20.81 -30.02
C GLY A 555 3.52 -20.36 -28.56
N HIS A 556 4.70 -20.10 -28.00
CA HIS A 556 4.88 -19.59 -26.64
C HIS A 556 6.22 -18.83 -26.50
N LEU A 557 6.34 -18.07 -25.41
CA LEU A 557 7.56 -17.35 -25.03
C LEU A 557 8.25 -18.08 -23.89
N GLU A 558 9.52 -18.43 -24.09
CA GLU A 558 10.43 -18.78 -23.00
C GLU A 558 11.10 -17.48 -22.52
N GLN A 559 10.90 -17.14 -21.25
CA GLN A 559 11.27 -15.83 -20.70
C GLN A 559 12.58 -15.91 -19.92
N ALA A 560 13.55 -15.06 -20.29
CA ALA A 560 14.85 -15.04 -19.63
C ALA A 560 14.75 -14.53 -18.18
N ASP A 561 13.95 -13.49 -17.96
CA ASP A 561 13.69 -12.94 -16.63
C ASP A 561 12.85 -13.87 -15.76
N GLY A 562 11.77 -14.47 -16.30
CA GLY A 562 10.99 -15.47 -15.56
C GLY A 562 11.85 -16.62 -15.05
N THR A 563 12.74 -17.11 -15.89
CA THR A 563 13.70 -18.16 -15.53
C THR A 563 14.74 -17.66 -14.52
N ALA A 564 15.26 -16.44 -14.69
CA ALA A 564 16.19 -15.83 -13.74
C ALA A 564 15.58 -15.63 -12.35
N TRP A 565 14.33 -15.19 -12.27
CA TRP A 565 13.65 -14.99 -10.99
C TRP A 565 13.42 -16.31 -10.26
N VAL A 566 13.03 -17.37 -10.96
CA VAL A 566 12.87 -18.69 -10.33
C VAL A 566 14.23 -19.29 -9.95
N SER A 567 15.30 -18.98 -10.71
CA SER A 567 16.67 -19.29 -10.33
C SER A 567 17.04 -18.62 -9.00
N LEU A 568 16.79 -17.31 -8.86
CA LEU A 568 16.98 -16.58 -7.61
C LEU A 568 16.13 -17.18 -6.48
N PHE A 569 14.85 -17.45 -6.71
CA PHE A 569 13.98 -18.09 -5.71
C PHE A 569 14.55 -19.45 -5.25
N CYS A 570 15.03 -20.27 -6.19
CA CYS A 570 15.67 -21.55 -5.91
C CYS A 570 16.90 -21.40 -5.01
N GLN A 571 17.76 -20.43 -5.32
CA GLN A 571 18.95 -20.11 -4.55
C GLN A 571 18.62 -19.59 -3.13
N ASN A 572 17.63 -18.71 -3.00
CA ASN A 572 17.24 -18.17 -1.69
C ASN A 572 16.65 -19.28 -0.80
N MET A 573 15.86 -20.19 -1.38
CA MET A 573 15.40 -21.37 -0.64
C MET A 573 16.54 -22.33 -0.27
N LEU A 574 17.58 -22.46 -1.09
CA LEU A 574 18.81 -23.19 -0.72
C LEU A 574 19.49 -22.53 0.49
N GLU A 575 19.68 -21.22 0.47
CA GLU A 575 20.32 -20.49 1.58
C GLU A 575 19.52 -20.61 2.88
N ILE A 576 18.19 -20.46 2.81
CA ILE A 576 17.31 -20.67 3.97
C ILE A 576 17.44 -22.11 4.48
N ALA A 577 17.44 -23.11 3.60
CA ALA A 577 17.57 -24.51 4.01
C ALA A 577 18.93 -24.80 4.66
N VAL A 578 20.02 -24.21 4.17
CA VAL A 578 21.36 -24.32 4.78
C VAL A 578 21.39 -23.67 6.15
N GLU A 579 20.77 -22.50 6.32
CA GLU A 579 20.68 -21.85 7.63
C GLU A 579 19.91 -22.73 8.61
N LEU A 580 18.72 -23.21 8.23
CA LEU A 580 17.89 -24.08 9.05
C LEU A 580 18.55 -25.44 9.35
N ALA A 581 19.37 -25.98 8.45
CA ALA A 581 20.11 -27.23 8.66
C ALA A 581 21.09 -27.16 9.84
N SER A 582 21.50 -25.95 10.22
CA SER A 582 22.32 -25.70 11.42
C SER A 582 21.59 -26.04 12.73
N TYR A 583 20.26 -26.09 12.69
CA TYR A 583 19.39 -26.31 13.84
C TYR A 583 18.62 -27.63 13.72
N ASP A 584 18.30 -28.05 12.51
CA ASP A 584 17.62 -29.32 12.23
C ASP A 584 18.14 -29.95 10.92
N SER A 585 18.82 -31.08 11.05
CA SER A 585 19.41 -31.84 9.94
C SER A 585 18.43 -32.25 8.83
N TYR A 586 17.11 -32.24 9.09
CA TYR A 586 16.09 -32.48 8.07
C TYR A 586 16.23 -31.51 6.88
N PHE A 587 16.59 -30.25 7.13
CA PHE A 587 16.71 -29.25 6.07
C PHE A 587 17.92 -29.50 5.14
N GLU A 588 18.85 -30.40 5.48
CA GLU A 588 19.92 -30.81 4.57
C GLU A 588 19.37 -31.53 3.32
N ASP A 589 18.28 -32.31 3.44
CA ASP A 589 17.61 -32.91 2.29
C ASP A 589 16.99 -31.85 1.37
N MET A 590 16.45 -30.79 1.98
CA MET A 590 15.90 -29.67 1.25
C MET A 590 16.99 -28.87 0.52
N ALA A 591 18.13 -28.64 1.18
CA ALA A 591 19.29 -28.02 0.53
C ALA A 591 19.77 -28.84 -0.67
N ILE A 592 19.84 -30.18 -0.57
CA ILE A 592 20.16 -31.07 -1.71
C ILE A 592 19.16 -30.89 -2.85
N LYS A 593 17.86 -30.85 -2.54
CA LYS A 593 16.81 -30.62 -3.54
C LYS A 593 17.02 -29.30 -4.28
N PHE A 594 17.25 -28.20 -3.57
CA PHE A 594 17.35 -26.88 -4.19
C PHE A 594 18.64 -26.71 -4.97
N ALA A 595 19.78 -27.17 -4.44
CA ALA A 595 21.04 -27.14 -5.18
C ALA A 595 20.97 -27.98 -6.47
N GLY A 596 20.36 -29.17 -6.40
CA GLY A 596 20.13 -29.99 -7.60
C GLY A 596 19.19 -29.31 -8.61
N HIS A 597 18.13 -28.66 -8.14
CA HIS A 597 17.18 -27.97 -9.01
C HIS A 597 17.78 -26.73 -9.68
N PHE A 598 18.61 -25.96 -8.97
CA PHE A 598 19.35 -24.83 -9.53
C PHE A 598 20.25 -25.25 -10.70
N LEU A 599 20.95 -26.38 -10.60
CA LEU A 599 21.76 -26.91 -11.70
C LEU A 599 20.93 -27.21 -12.96
N TRP A 600 19.67 -27.62 -12.79
CA TRP A 600 18.77 -27.86 -13.93
C TRP A 600 18.33 -26.56 -14.59
N ILE A 601 17.98 -25.54 -13.81
CA ILE A 601 17.64 -24.22 -14.32
C ILE A 601 18.84 -23.62 -15.06
N ALA A 602 20.02 -23.64 -14.44
CA ALA A 602 21.25 -23.10 -15.04
C ALA A 602 21.60 -23.80 -16.36
N ARG A 603 21.46 -25.13 -16.43
CA ARG A 603 21.65 -25.89 -17.68
C ARG A 603 20.62 -25.49 -18.74
N ALA A 604 19.36 -25.35 -18.37
CA ALA A 604 18.27 -25.01 -19.30
C ALA A 604 18.44 -23.61 -19.89
N MET A 605 18.81 -22.65 -19.04
CA MET A 605 19.00 -21.26 -19.42
C MET A 605 20.23 -21.04 -20.32
N ASN A 606 21.32 -21.77 -20.04
CA ASN A 606 22.61 -21.62 -20.73
C ASN A 606 22.79 -22.59 -21.92
N GLN A 607 21.71 -23.10 -22.50
CA GLN A 607 21.81 -23.95 -23.69
C GLN A 607 22.45 -23.18 -24.86
N THR A 608 23.47 -23.78 -25.48
CA THR A 608 24.12 -23.22 -26.66
C THR A 608 23.30 -23.47 -27.93
N GLY A 609 23.34 -22.54 -28.89
CA GLY A 609 22.68 -22.67 -30.20
C GLY A 609 21.40 -21.84 -30.33
N PRO A 610 20.71 -21.86 -31.49
CA PRO A 610 19.63 -20.92 -31.82
C PRO A 610 18.37 -21.05 -30.95
N GLY A 611 18.25 -22.14 -30.19
CA GLY A 611 17.14 -22.38 -29.26
C GLY A 611 17.43 -22.00 -27.81
N GLY A 612 18.60 -21.45 -27.47
CA GLY A 612 18.93 -21.03 -26.10
C GLY A 612 18.73 -19.54 -25.85
N MET A 613 18.65 -19.13 -24.58
CA MET A 613 18.47 -17.72 -24.21
C MET A 613 19.77 -16.91 -24.33
N TRP A 614 20.92 -17.51 -24.03
CA TRP A 614 22.23 -16.87 -24.14
C TRP A 614 22.65 -16.70 -25.60
N ASP A 615 23.03 -15.49 -26.00
CA ASP A 615 23.61 -15.18 -27.29
C ASP A 615 25.11 -14.87 -27.15
N GLU A 616 25.97 -15.73 -27.68
CA GLU A 616 27.43 -15.62 -27.59
C GLU A 616 28.00 -14.41 -28.35
N GLU A 617 27.33 -13.95 -29.41
CA GLU A 617 27.79 -12.79 -30.18
C GLU A 617 27.52 -11.50 -29.41
N ASP A 618 26.34 -11.40 -28.79
CA ASP A 618 25.95 -10.24 -28.01
C ASP A 618 26.45 -10.27 -26.56
N GLY A 619 26.82 -11.44 -26.03
CA GLY A 619 27.13 -11.63 -24.62
C GLY A 619 25.93 -11.31 -23.72
N PHE A 620 24.73 -11.70 -24.14
CA PHE A 620 23.48 -11.25 -23.54
C PHE A 620 22.39 -12.32 -23.55
N TYR A 621 21.50 -12.29 -22.56
CA TYR A 621 20.31 -13.16 -22.52
C TYR A 621 19.11 -12.50 -23.20
N TYR A 622 18.37 -13.27 -23.98
CA TYR A 622 17.14 -12.84 -24.63
C TYR A 622 16.01 -13.84 -24.39
N ASP A 623 14.78 -13.34 -24.40
CA ASP A 623 13.60 -14.19 -24.52
C ASP A 623 13.65 -15.00 -25.82
N VAL A 624 13.08 -16.21 -25.81
CA VAL A 624 13.03 -17.10 -26.96
C VAL A 624 11.57 -17.33 -27.37
N LEU A 625 11.24 -16.96 -28.60
CA LEU A 625 9.99 -17.29 -29.24
C LEU A 625 10.05 -18.72 -29.78
N ARG A 626 9.11 -19.56 -29.35
CA ARG A 626 8.95 -20.95 -29.81
C ARG A 626 7.75 -21.06 -30.72
N PHE A 627 7.97 -21.45 -31.97
CA PHE A 627 6.93 -21.58 -32.97
C PHE A 627 6.24 -22.96 -32.93
N PRO A 628 5.00 -23.09 -33.42
CA PRO A 628 4.27 -24.37 -33.46
C PRO A 628 4.98 -25.47 -34.28
N ASP A 629 5.83 -25.09 -35.24
CA ASP A 629 6.60 -26.03 -36.07
C ASP A 629 7.87 -26.57 -35.38
N GLY A 630 8.14 -26.14 -34.14
CA GLY A 630 9.29 -26.53 -33.34
C GLY A 630 10.54 -25.67 -33.57
N SER A 631 10.51 -24.72 -34.50
CA SER A 631 11.58 -23.74 -34.66
C SER A 631 11.56 -22.70 -33.53
N ALA A 632 12.68 -22.00 -33.36
CA ALA A 632 12.85 -21.02 -32.30
C ALA A 632 13.66 -19.81 -32.75
N THR A 633 13.42 -18.65 -32.14
CA THR A 633 14.14 -17.42 -32.43
C THR A 633 14.24 -16.56 -31.18
N ARG A 634 15.43 -16.02 -30.92
CA ARG A 634 15.64 -15.02 -29.87
C ARG A 634 14.97 -13.70 -30.24
N LEU A 635 14.26 -13.10 -29.30
CA LEU A 635 13.77 -11.73 -29.41
C LEU A 635 14.90 -10.78 -29.00
N LYS A 636 15.69 -10.32 -29.98
CA LYS A 636 16.86 -9.45 -29.74
C LYS A 636 16.50 -8.02 -29.32
N VAL A 637 15.91 -7.89 -28.13
CA VAL A 637 15.64 -6.62 -27.44
C VAL A 637 16.54 -6.53 -26.21
N ARG A 638 17.44 -5.54 -26.20
CA ARG A 638 18.33 -5.31 -25.05
C ARG A 638 17.60 -4.49 -24.01
N SER A 639 17.22 -5.13 -22.91
CA SER A 639 16.48 -4.53 -21.81
C SER A 639 16.88 -5.15 -20.46
N MET A 640 16.28 -4.72 -19.34
CA MET A 640 16.54 -5.31 -18.03
C MET A 640 16.31 -6.82 -17.97
N VAL A 641 15.44 -7.36 -18.84
CA VAL A 641 15.14 -8.80 -18.94
C VAL A 641 16.41 -9.64 -19.07
N GLY A 642 17.31 -9.26 -19.97
CA GLY A 642 18.56 -10.00 -20.20
C GLY A 642 19.64 -9.77 -19.16
N LEU A 643 19.45 -8.80 -18.25
CA LEU A 643 20.35 -8.49 -17.14
C LEU A 643 19.95 -9.18 -15.84
N LEU A 644 18.68 -9.54 -15.66
CA LEU A 644 18.19 -10.22 -14.46
C LEU A 644 18.94 -11.52 -14.09
N PRO A 645 19.48 -12.33 -15.02
CA PRO A 645 20.31 -13.47 -14.65
C PRO A 645 21.52 -13.12 -13.79
N LEU A 646 22.06 -11.89 -13.90
CA LEU A 646 23.15 -11.40 -13.04
C LEU A 646 22.71 -11.28 -11.57
N GLY A 647 21.42 -10.99 -11.34
CA GLY A 647 20.85 -10.89 -9.99
C GLY A 647 20.65 -12.24 -9.30
N ALA A 648 20.57 -13.34 -10.05
CA ALA A 648 20.47 -14.70 -9.52
C ALA A 648 21.83 -15.25 -9.08
N THR A 649 22.44 -14.60 -8.09
CA THR A 649 23.75 -14.97 -7.54
C THR A 649 23.69 -15.11 -6.02
N SER A 650 24.25 -16.20 -5.50
CA SER A 650 24.42 -16.44 -4.06
C SER A 650 25.89 -16.65 -3.70
N VAL A 651 26.27 -16.20 -2.50
CA VAL A 651 27.61 -16.43 -1.95
C VAL A 651 27.50 -17.53 -0.89
N ILE A 652 28.25 -18.63 -1.09
CA ILE A 652 28.34 -19.71 -0.12
C ILE A 652 29.70 -19.64 0.58
N GLU A 653 29.67 -19.30 1.87
CA GLU A 653 30.85 -19.18 2.71
C GLU A 653 31.38 -20.56 3.18
N PRO A 654 32.67 -20.68 3.56
CA PRO A 654 33.24 -21.93 4.06
C PRO A 654 32.46 -22.53 5.23
N TRP A 655 31.94 -21.68 6.13
CA TRP A 655 31.17 -22.15 7.29
C TRP A 655 29.83 -22.76 6.87
N GLN A 656 29.15 -22.22 5.85
CA GLN A 656 27.91 -22.78 5.31
C GLN A 656 28.18 -24.17 4.72
N ARG A 657 29.24 -24.32 3.92
CA ARG A 657 29.64 -25.63 3.36
C ARG A 657 29.96 -26.66 4.44
N ALA A 658 30.64 -26.25 5.52
CA ALA A 658 30.98 -27.12 6.63
C ALA A 658 29.75 -27.63 7.40
N ARG A 659 28.63 -26.88 7.38
CA ARG A 659 27.37 -27.25 8.05
C ARG A 659 26.53 -28.26 7.26
N VAL A 660 26.69 -28.31 5.94
CA VAL A 660 25.94 -29.23 5.05
C VAL A 660 26.85 -30.17 4.24
N PRO A 661 27.68 -31.00 4.90
CA PRO A 661 28.65 -31.85 4.21
C PRO A 661 28.01 -32.84 3.22
N ARG A 662 26.77 -33.28 3.45
CA ARG A 662 26.06 -34.20 2.54
C ARG A 662 25.69 -33.50 1.24
N VAL A 663 25.30 -32.22 1.29
CA VAL A 663 25.01 -31.42 0.08
C VAL A 663 26.21 -31.42 -0.85
N ASN A 664 27.41 -31.12 -0.32
CA ASN A 664 28.64 -31.10 -1.12
C ASN A 664 28.95 -32.47 -1.74
N ALA A 665 28.83 -33.56 -0.97
CA ALA A 665 29.08 -34.91 -1.46
C ALA A 665 28.13 -35.29 -2.61
N VAL A 666 26.83 -35.02 -2.46
CA VAL A 666 25.81 -35.34 -3.47
C VAL A 666 25.98 -34.50 -4.74
N LEU A 667 26.32 -33.22 -4.61
CA LEU A 667 26.60 -32.37 -5.78
C LEU A 667 27.86 -32.81 -6.53
N ALA A 668 28.92 -33.17 -5.81
CA ALA A 668 30.15 -33.70 -6.42
C ALA A 668 29.87 -35.01 -7.19
N GLU A 669 29.13 -35.94 -6.60
CA GLU A 669 28.71 -37.19 -7.27
C GLU A 669 27.86 -36.90 -8.52
N ARG A 670 26.96 -35.91 -8.46
CA ARG A 670 26.12 -35.52 -9.59
C ARG A 670 26.94 -34.94 -10.74
N LEU A 671 27.86 -34.02 -10.47
CA LEU A 671 28.72 -33.42 -11.49
C LEU A 671 29.66 -34.46 -12.12
N GLN A 672 30.10 -35.46 -11.37
CA GLN A 672 30.87 -36.60 -11.92
C GLN A 672 30.04 -37.47 -12.86
N ARG A 673 28.76 -37.72 -12.54
CA ARG A 673 27.85 -38.52 -13.38
C ARG A 673 27.33 -37.77 -14.60
N MET A 674 27.25 -36.44 -14.50
CA MET A 674 26.66 -35.56 -15.50
C MET A 674 27.60 -34.40 -15.82
N PRO A 675 28.77 -34.68 -16.43
CA PRO A 675 29.79 -33.67 -16.70
C PRO A 675 29.30 -32.56 -17.63
N GLU A 676 28.24 -32.79 -18.41
CA GLU A 676 27.64 -31.78 -19.27
C GLU A 676 27.01 -30.60 -18.50
N LEU A 677 26.70 -30.77 -17.21
CA LEU A 677 26.28 -29.66 -16.34
C LEU A 677 27.37 -28.61 -16.17
N LEU A 678 28.64 -28.98 -16.38
CA LEU A 678 29.79 -28.08 -16.27
C LEU A 678 30.05 -27.27 -17.56
N GLN A 679 29.37 -27.58 -18.68
CA GLN A 679 29.64 -26.89 -19.96
C GLN A 679 29.36 -25.39 -19.90
N SER A 680 28.41 -24.98 -19.06
CA SER A 680 28.03 -23.58 -18.83
C SER A 680 28.41 -23.06 -17.44
N ILE A 681 29.19 -23.83 -16.66
CA ILE A 681 29.71 -23.42 -15.36
C ILE A 681 31.19 -23.09 -15.53
N HIS A 682 31.54 -21.82 -15.36
CA HIS A 682 32.95 -21.43 -15.36
C HIS A 682 33.65 -22.01 -14.12
N PRO A 683 34.84 -22.60 -14.27
CA PRO A 683 35.58 -23.13 -13.13
C PRO A 683 35.88 -21.99 -12.16
N THR A 684 35.46 -22.19 -10.91
CA THR A 684 35.95 -21.41 -9.78
C THR A 684 37.45 -21.70 -9.67
N GLY A 685 38.29 -20.67 -9.61
CA GLY A 685 39.75 -20.83 -9.64
C GLY A 685 40.27 -21.81 -8.58
N ALA A 686 41.55 -22.19 -8.67
CA ALA A 686 42.14 -23.20 -7.79
C ALA A 686 41.84 -22.93 -6.29
N GLY A 687 41.13 -23.86 -5.64
CA GLY A 687 40.79 -23.81 -4.21
C GLY A 687 39.35 -23.41 -3.85
N HIS A 688 38.48 -23.20 -4.84
CA HIS A 688 37.06 -22.82 -4.64
C HIS A 688 36.08 -23.92 -5.03
#